data_AF-A0A925N139-F1
#
_entry.id   AF-A0A925N139-F1
#
_cell.length_a   1.000
_cell.length_b   1.000
_cell.length_c   1.000
_cell.angle_alpha   90.00
_cell.angle_beta   90.00
_cell.angle_gamma   90.00
#
_symmetry.space_group_name_H-M   'P 1'
#
loop_
_entity.id
_entity.type
_entity.pdbx_description
1 polymer ?
#
loop_
_entity_poly.entity_id
_entity_poly.type
_entity_poly.pdbx_seq_one_letter_code
_entity_poly.pdbx_strand_id
1 'polypeptide(L)'
;MIHASLGAVEAPPGVSDEGTLTVNVGGAVSGVIDFTGDTDDVSVSLVAGETYVISLRGLGGNALTDSFLEVLAPNGTVINHDDDGGNGTFSLMTITAATTGTYTIRASSFSNPNDPGTGTWKVNVEQQDAGSDLPAPAQLGYTFGFLQTGSDTDSYTITFEEGKFYTIQLAGGADYESDWADLPEGELDTILRVYDAQGNLVALNDDINFPGDISSALGFLAEEGGTYTIEIDAYPGQTGGYALNVEEVDIGTLNPLDSIDWRSANDVPFVDVGGVPTAYVYFGAPGETFGEPGPSLGWNAYEMQQVMKALEEYEKILGVNYEITTDVNQATFRLFTTESQQFGAYMYPQDPQFGSQQGIAAFNVLSGGWNFDQQQSLEQGGFAFAVILHEFGHGHGLAHPHDNGGGSDIMLGVTGPFDSLGVFDLNQGVYTVMSYNDAWQKNPAGPSPFTADGIDNGWSGTLSAFDIAMLQERYGVLNPTETGDTVYKLNNVNERGTYYECIWDTGGIDSIVASGSRDARIDLTAATIDYSATGGGVVSFLDGIWGGFTIARGVVIENARGRGGNDVLIGNEVANVLSGGEGNDTIMGQAGVDQLRGQGGADQFRLNSLDSGDWDFLADFSQAEGDEITLDGDVYGLDPGNLGPGRFVLGTSALEADDRVIYDAIKGKLYFDVDGSGSATKVLIAKFAPGTDLANTDFLVI
;
A
#
# COMPACT_ATOMS: atom_id res chain seq x y z
N MET A 1 23.24 -29.46 -9.09
CA MET A 1 23.76 -30.44 -10.09
C MET A 1 24.89 -29.73 -10.80
N ILE A 2 26.10 -30.30 -10.90
CA ILE A 2 27.20 -29.65 -11.65
C ILE A 2 26.76 -29.55 -13.11
N HIS A 3 26.42 -28.35 -13.57
CA HIS A 3 26.23 -28.10 -14.99
C HIS A 3 27.60 -28.20 -15.64
N ALA A 4 27.82 -29.25 -16.43
CA ALA A 4 28.99 -29.32 -17.27
C ALA A 4 28.91 -28.15 -18.26
N SER A 5 29.97 -27.36 -18.36
CA SER A 5 30.20 -26.35 -19.41
C SER A 5 29.45 -26.74 -20.69
N LEU A 6 28.33 -26.04 -20.95
CA LEU A 6 27.60 -26.21 -22.19
C LEU A 6 28.52 -25.62 -23.26
N GLY A 7 29.21 -26.49 -24.00
CA GLY A 7 30.02 -26.05 -25.12
C GLY A 7 29.14 -25.26 -26.09
N ALA A 8 29.63 -24.10 -26.53
CA ALA A 8 28.92 -23.20 -27.44
C ALA A 8 28.17 -23.96 -28.55
N VAL A 9 26.87 -23.71 -28.66
CA VAL A 9 26.06 -24.23 -29.75
C VAL A 9 26.28 -23.32 -30.96
N GLU A 10 26.61 -23.87 -32.13
CA GLU A 10 26.80 -23.03 -33.33
C GLU A 10 25.52 -22.24 -33.66
N ALA A 11 25.69 -20.93 -33.85
CA ALA A 11 24.62 -20.01 -34.19
C ALA A 11 23.75 -20.52 -35.36
N PRO A 12 22.41 -20.50 -35.24
CA PRO A 12 21.51 -20.88 -36.33
C PRO A 12 21.79 -20.05 -37.61
N PRO A 13 21.56 -20.61 -38.81
CA PRO A 13 21.81 -19.89 -40.05
C PRO A 13 21.05 -18.56 -40.13
N GLY A 14 21.77 -17.44 -40.16
CA GLY A 14 21.21 -16.09 -40.30
C GLY A 14 21.12 -15.28 -39.01
N VAL A 15 21.56 -15.83 -37.88
CA VAL A 15 21.76 -15.12 -36.59
C VAL A 15 23.23 -14.70 -36.49
N SER A 16 23.50 -13.49 -36.00
CA SER A 16 24.86 -12.95 -35.86
C SER A 16 25.21 -12.78 -34.39
N ASP A 17 26.03 -13.70 -33.90
CA ASP A 17 26.59 -13.72 -32.53
C ASP A 17 27.60 -12.58 -32.33
N GLU A 18 27.52 -11.93 -31.15
CA GLU A 18 28.46 -10.96 -30.63
C GLU A 18 29.86 -11.55 -30.46
N GLY A 19 30.65 -11.47 -31.53
CA GLY A 19 32.08 -11.78 -31.44
C GLY A 19 32.77 -11.03 -30.27
N THR A 20 33.93 -11.52 -29.81
CA THR A 20 34.56 -11.14 -28.53
C THR A 20 34.44 -9.66 -28.15
N LEU A 21 33.71 -9.41 -27.05
CA LEU A 21 33.52 -8.10 -26.44
C LEU A 21 34.71 -7.75 -25.53
N THR A 22 34.82 -6.50 -25.09
CA THR A 22 35.89 -6.09 -24.15
C THR A 22 35.33 -5.13 -23.11
N VAL A 23 35.74 -5.33 -21.86
CA VAL A 23 35.41 -4.45 -20.73
C VAL A 23 36.70 -4.03 -20.02
N ASN A 24 36.71 -2.79 -19.52
CA ASN A 24 37.77 -2.31 -18.64
C ASN A 24 37.28 -2.43 -17.18
N VAL A 25 38.20 -2.65 -16.25
CA VAL A 25 37.94 -2.52 -14.81
C VAL A 25 37.39 -1.12 -14.50
N GLY A 26 36.37 -1.04 -13.64
CA GLY A 26 35.60 0.17 -13.37
C GLY A 26 34.54 0.47 -14.44
N GLY A 27 34.18 -0.54 -15.24
CA GLY A 27 33.37 -0.37 -16.44
C GLY A 27 32.34 -1.48 -16.63
N ALA A 28 31.54 -1.33 -17.68
CA ALA A 28 30.51 -2.30 -18.05
C ALA A 28 30.40 -2.47 -19.56
N VAL A 29 29.91 -3.63 -19.98
CA VAL A 29 29.59 -3.95 -21.37
C VAL A 29 28.27 -4.72 -21.44
N SER A 30 27.55 -4.60 -22.54
CA SER A 30 26.27 -5.28 -22.76
C SER A 30 26.30 -6.07 -24.06
N GLY A 31 25.48 -7.12 -24.10
CA GLY A 31 25.24 -7.96 -25.27
C GLY A 31 23.86 -8.61 -25.21
N VAL A 32 23.63 -9.64 -26.02
CA VAL A 32 22.36 -10.36 -26.13
C VAL A 32 22.65 -11.85 -26.23
N ILE A 33 22.02 -12.67 -25.38
CA ILE A 33 21.95 -14.11 -25.63
C ILE A 33 20.89 -14.32 -26.72
N ASP A 34 21.33 -14.56 -27.95
CA ASP A 34 20.48 -14.55 -29.16
C ASP A 34 19.58 -15.78 -29.28
N PHE A 35 20.05 -16.92 -28.76
CA PHE A 35 19.37 -18.20 -28.83
C PHE A 35 19.71 -19.08 -27.63
N THR A 36 18.87 -20.07 -27.34
CA THR A 36 19.11 -20.98 -26.22
C THR A 36 20.45 -21.73 -26.39
N GLY A 37 21.33 -21.61 -25.39
CA GLY A 37 22.67 -22.22 -25.41
C GLY A 37 23.76 -21.37 -26.08
N ASP A 38 23.44 -20.12 -26.41
CA ASP A 38 24.39 -19.11 -26.83
C ASP A 38 25.27 -18.64 -25.66
N THR A 39 26.50 -18.22 -25.97
CA THR A 39 27.50 -17.79 -24.99
C THR A 39 28.35 -16.65 -25.53
N ASP A 40 28.42 -15.54 -24.78
CA ASP A 40 29.18 -14.36 -25.16
C ASP A 40 30.48 -14.25 -24.36
N ASP A 41 31.61 -14.19 -25.05
CA ASP A 41 32.93 -14.02 -24.43
C ASP A 41 33.33 -12.53 -24.35
N VAL A 42 33.53 -12.04 -23.14
CA VAL A 42 34.01 -10.69 -22.80
C VAL A 42 35.45 -10.76 -22.30
N SER A 43 36.38 -10.08 -22.97
CA SER A 43 37.77 -9.96 -22.51
C SER A 43 37.95 -8.85 -21.50
N VAL A 44 38.69 -9.12 -20.42
CA VAL A 44 39.10 -8.14 -19.39
C VAL A 44 40.56 -8.32 -18.99
N SER A 45 41.29 -7.23 -18.73
CA SER A 45 42.69 -7.31 -18.26
C SER A 45 42.75 -7.13 -16.74
N LEU A 46 43.21 -8.16 -16.02
CA LEU A 46 43.30 -8.18 -14.56
C LEU A 46 44.76 -8.25 -14.09
N VAL A 47 45.02 -7.81 -12.86
CA VAL A 47 46.36 -7.72 -12.25
C VAL A 47 46.51 -8.77 -11.16
N ALA A 48 47.62 -9.50 -11.14
CA ALA A 48 47.88 -10.52 -10.12
C ALA A 48 47.81 -9.97 -8.69
N GLY A 49 47.07 -10.65 -7.83
CA GLY A 49 46.91 -10.32 -6.41
C GLY A 49 45.83 -9.30 -6.11
N GLU A 50 45.16 -8.76 -7.12
CA GLU A 50 44.03 -7.84 -6.96
C GLU A 50 42.70 -8.62 -6.99
N THR A 51 41.74 -8.12 -6.21
CA THR A 51 40.39 -8.69 -6.07
C THR A 51 39.39 -7.89 -6.88
N TYR A 52 38.43 -8.57 -7.51
CA TYR A 52 37.41 -7.98 -8.37
C TYR A 52 36.04 -8.56 -8.07
N VAL A 53 34.99 -7.75 -8.22
CA VAL A 53 33.59 -8.19 -8.23
C VAL A 53 33.08 -8.10 -9.67
N ILE A 54 32.43 -9.16 -10.11
CA ILE A 54 31.93 -9.30 -11.49
C ILE A 54 30.46 -9.66 -11.40
N SER A 55 29.60 -8.85 -12.03
CA SER A 55 28.17 -9.14 -12.12
C SER A 55 27.78 -9.44 -13.56
N LEU A 56 26.84 -10.35 -13.75
CA LEU A 56 26.10 -10.54 -15.00
C LEU A 56 24.61 -10.40 -14.69
N ARG A 57 23.92 -9.45 -15.35
CA ARG A 57 22.49 -9.22 -15.12
C ARG A 57 21.73 -8.94 -16.41
N GLY A 58 20.42 -9.19 -16.39
CA GLY A 58 19.50 -8.73 -17.42
C GLY A 58 19.39 -7.21 -17.49
N LEU A 59 19.08 -6.66 -18.68
CA LEU A 59 18.84 -5.23 -18.85
C LEU A 59 17.72 -4.95 -19.87
N GLY A 60 16.78 -4.07 -19.54
CA GLY A 60 15.79 -3.55 -20.50
C GLY A 60 14.59 -4.47 -20.74
N GLY A 61 13.74 -4.14 -21.73
CA GLY A 61 12.45 -4.81 -21.93
C GLY A 61 12.49 -6.28 -22.37
N ASN A 62 13.65 -6.76 -22.86
CA ASN A 62 13.91 -8.17 -23.17
C ASN A 62 15.10 -8.67 -22.34
N ALA A 63 15.20 -8.24 -21.09
CA ALA A 63 16.27 -8.61 -20.19
C ALA A 63 16.42 -10.14 -20.09
N LEU A 64 17.67 -10.60 -20.05
CA LEU A 64 17.97 -11.96 -19.63
C LEU A 64 17.45 -12.17 -18.20
N THR A 65 16.69 -13.24 -17.96
CA THR A 65 16.00 -13.48 -16.68
C THR A 65 16.77 -14.37 -15.71
N ASP A 66 17.52 -15.34 -16.21
CA ASP A 66 18.29 -16.30 -15.41
C ASP A 66 19.70 -16.41 -15.99
N SER A 67 20.68 -15.79 -15.35
CA SER A 67 22.03 -15.64 -15.91
C SER A 67 22.99 -16.71 -15.42
N PHE A 68 24.00 -17.01 -16.23
CA PHE A 68 25.09 -17.90 -15.84
C PHE A 68 26.42 -17.32 -16.31
N LEU A 69 27.31 -17.10 -15.35
CA LEU A 69 28.59 -16.42 -15.50
C LEU A 69 29.74 -17.40 -15.29
N GLU A 70 30.70 -17.45 -16.21
CA GLU A 70 31.99 -18.13 -15.99
C GLU A 70 33.15 -17.14 -16.14
N VAL A 71 34.20 -17.30 -15.34
CA VAL A 71 35.47 -16.59 -15.54
C VAL A 71 36.58 -17.58 -15.85
N LEU A 72 37.34 -17.31 -16.91
CA LEU A 72 38.46 -18.11 -17.38
C LEU A 72 39.77 -17.35 -17.25
N ALA A 73 40.79 -18.02 -16.73
CA ALA A 73 42.17 -17.53 -16.66
C ALA A 73 42.79 -17.35 -18.07
N PRO A 74 43.92 -16.61 -18.20
CA PRO A 74 44.59 -16.39 -19.48
C PRO A 74 45.04 -17.66 -20.24
N ASN A 75 45.10 -18.80 -19.55
CA ASN A 75 45.41 -20.11 -20.14
C ASN A 75 44.16 -20.87 -20.63
N GLY A 76 42.96 -20.29 -20.48
CA GLY A 76 41.67 -20.87 -20.86
C GLY A 76 41.04 -21.80 -19.81
N THR A 77 41.60 -21.90 -18.60
CA THR A 77 41.01 -22.69 -17.51
C THR A 77 39.90 -21.88 -16.83
N VAL A 78 38.70 -22.45 -16.66
CA VAL A 78 37.65 -21.88 -15.81
C VAL A 78 38.17 -21.79 -14.38
N ILE A 79 38.19 -20.58 -13.82
CA ILE A 79 38.59 -20.32 -12.43
C ILE A 79 37.41 -20.36 -11.49
N ASN A 80 36.26 -19.83 -11.91
CA ASN A 80 35.06 -19.73 -11.08
C ASN A 80 33.81 -19.50 -11.98
N HIS A 81 32.62 -19.79 -11.47
CA HIS A 81 31.33 -19.62 -12.12
C HIS A 81 30.23 -19.32 -11.09
N ASP A 82 29.14 -18.73 -11.53
CA ASP A 82 28.01 -18.32 -10.68
C ASP A 82 26.72 -18.22 -11.50
N ASP A 83 25.58 -18.65 -10.93
CA ASP A 83 24.22 -18.50 -11.49
C ASP A 83 23.40 -17.45 -10.74
N ASP A 84 23.33 -17.54 -9.42
CA ASP A 84 22.35 -16.87 -8.57
C ASP A 84 22.96 -15.96 -7.50
N GLY A 85 24.26 -15.66 -7.56
CA GLY A 85 24.96 -14.89 -6.52
C GLY A 85 24.56 -13.42 -6.36
N GLY A 86 23.72 -12.90 -7.26
CA GLY A 86 23.27 -11.50 -7.33
C GLY A 86 21.76 -11.34 -7.15
N ASN A 87 21.23 -10.12 -7.26
CA ASN A 87 19.80 -9.86 -7.02
C ASN A 87 18.89 -10.76 -7.88
N GLY A 88 18.04 -11.55 -7.23
CA GLY A 88 17.11 -12.45 -7.89
C GLY A 88 17.83 -13.68 -8.44
N THR A 89 17.82 -13.86 -9.76
CA THR A 89 18.47 -14.98 -10.47
C THR A 89 19.62 -14.49 -11.34
N PHE A 90 20.28 -13.41 -10.89
CA PHE A 90 21.42 -12.84 -11.57
C PHE A 90 22.72 -13.30 -10.93
N SER A 91 23.79 -13.30 -11.71
CA SER A 91 25.08 -13.81 -11.24
C SER A 91 25.95 -12.67 -10.69
N LEU A 92 26.58 -12.89 -9.54
CA LEU A 92 27.52 -11.97 -8.90
C LEU A 92 28.58 -12.76 -8.15
N MET A 93 29.84 -12.49 -8.45
CA MET A 93 30.96 -13.24 -7.89
C MET A 93 32.14 -12.33 -7.54
N THR A 94 32.95 -12.76 -6.58
CA THR A 94 34.25 -12.17 -6.27
C THR A 94 35.37 -13.08 -6.76
N ILE A 95 36.44 -12.51 -7.31
CA ILE A 95 37.65 -13.26 -7.71
C ILE A 95 38.93 -12.53 -7.33
N THR A 96 39.94 -13.28 -6.92
CA THR A 96 41.32 -12.79 -6.82
C THR A 96 42.15 -13.26 -8.01
N ALA A 97 42.67 -12.35 -8.83
CA ALA A 97 43.43 -12.73 -10.02
C ALA A 97 44.78 -13.35 -9.64
N ALA A 98 45.01 -14.64 -9.94
CA ALA A 98 46.27 -15.31 -9.62
C ALA A 98 47.46 -14.87 -10.50
N THR A 99 47.18 -14.41 -11.73
CA THR A 99 48.20 -13.94 -12.68
C THR A 99 47.75 -12.67 -13.41
N THR A 100 48.70 -11.80 -13.77
CA THR A 100 48.41 -10.64 -14.61
C THR A 100 48.21 -11.10 -16.05
N GLY A 101 47.08 -10.76 -16.65
CA GLY A 101 46.78 -11.14 -18.03
C GLY A 101 45.35 -10.83 -18.45
N THR A 102 44.98 -11.29 -19.64
CA THR A 102 43.62 -11.19 -20.16
C THR A 102 42.81 -12.40 -19.73
N TYR A 103 41.78 -12.15 -18.92
CA TYR A 103 40.78 -13.13 -18.51
C TYR A 103 39.59 -13.05 -19.47
N THR A 104 38.84 -14.14 -19.56
CA THR A 104 37.57 -14.19 -20.32
C THR A 104 36.43 -14.33 -19.34
N ILE A 105 35.48 -13.40 -19.38
CA ILE A 105 34.19 -13.49 -18.73
C ILE A 105 33.22 -14.04 -19.77
N ARG A 106 32.62 -15.20 -19.53
CA ARG A 106 31.62 -15.79 -20.41
C ARG A 106 30.23 -15.56 -19.83
N ALA A 107 29.40 -14.87 -20.59
CA ALA A 107 28.00 -14.63 -20.27
C ALA A 107 27.12 -15.65 -20.99
N SER A 108 26.16 -16.22 -20.27
CA SER A 108 25.16 -17.14 -20.81
C SER A 108 23.90 -17.14 -19.95
N SER A 109 22.94 -18.01 -20.27
CA SER A 109 21.72 -18.21 -19.48
C SER A 109 21.71 -19.56 -18.78
N PHE A 110 21.19 -19.60 -17.55
CA PHE A 110 20.88 -20.85 -16.88
C PHE A 110 19.60 -21.46 -17.50
N SER A 111 19.77 -22.47 -18.34
CA SER A 111 18.66 -23.06 -19.11
C SER A 111 17.64 -23.76 -18.22
N ASN A 112 16.50 -23.12 -17.95
CA ASN A 112 15.35 -23.72 -17.28
C ASN A 112 14.18 -24.02 -18.25
N PRO A 113 13.32 -25.05 -18.00
CA PRO A 113 12.27 -25.47 -18.94
C PRO A 113 11.23 -24.40 -19.31
N ASN A 114 11.17 -23.33 -18.52
CA ASN A 114 10.21 -22.23 -18.64
C ASN A 114 10.85 -20.90 -19.03
N ASP A 115 12.19 -20.86 -19.18
CA ASP A 115 12.93 -19.68 -19.61
C ASP A 115 13.42 -19.93 -21.06
N PRO A 116 13.13 -19.04 -22.03
CA PRO A 116 13.71 -19.15 -23.38
C PRO A 116 15.25 -19.18 -23.36
N GLY A 117 15.87 -18.69 -22.29
CA GLY A 117 17.32 -18.63 -22.08
C GLY A 117 17.97 -17.63 -23.03
N THR A 118 17.27 -16.54 -23.32
CA THR A 118 17.66 -15.50 -24.29
C THR A 118 17.30 -14.13 -23.75
N GLY A 119 18.10 -13.12 -24.05
CA GLY A 119 17.80 -11.75 -23.64
C GLY A 119 19.02 -10.85 -23.58
N THR A 120 18.77 -9.56 -23.42
CA THR A 120 19.79 -8.53 -23.24
C THR A 120 20.43 -8.61 -21.86
N TRP A 121 21.75 -8.56 -21.80
CA TRP A 121 22.52 -8.66 -20.57
C TRP A 121 23.56 -7.54 -20.42
N LYS A 122 24.09 -7.39 -19.22
CA LYS A 122 25.16 -6.46 -18.86
C LYS A 122 26.15 -7.09 -17.90
N VAL A 123 27.43 -7.03 -18.24
CA VAL A 123 28.56 -7.39 -17.38
C VAL A 123 29.17 -6.13 -16.78
N ASN A 124 29.38 -6.12 -15.47
CA ASN A 124 30.16 -5.12 -14.75
C ASN A 124 31.41 -5.76 -14.15
N VAL A 125 32.52 -5.02 -14.12
CA VAL A 125 33.75 -5.44 -13.44
C VAL A 125 34.27 -4.28 -12.59
N GLU A 126 34.27 -4.46 -11.28
CA GLU A 126 34.78 -3.48 -10.32
C GLU A 126 35.95 -4.07 -9.52
N GLN A 127 36.96 -3.26 -9.20
CA GLN A 127 38.12 -3.68 -8.42
C GLN A 127 37.93 -3.31 -6.96
N GLN A 128 38.40 -4.16 -6.05
CA GLN A 128 38.46 -3.84 -4.63
C GLN A 128 39.44 -2.68 -4.40
N ASP A 129 38.95 -1.59 -3.82
CA ASP A 129 39.79 -0.47 -3.41
C ASP A 129 40.59 -0.82 -2.14
N ALA A 130 41.81 -0.29 -2.04
CA ALA A 130 42.75 -0.62 -0.97
C ALA A 130 42.49 0.07 0.41
N GLY A 131 41.24 0.42 0.72
CA GLY A 131 40.84 0.89 2.06
C GLY A 131 39.88 2.09 2.07
N SER A 132 38.60 1.85 1.76
CA SER A 132 37.56 2.88 1.75
C SER A 132 36.34 2.44 2.57
N ASP A 133 36.31 2.79 3.86
CA ASP A 133 35.11 2.69 4.73
C ASP A 133 34.11 3.85 4.49
N LEU A 134 34.35 4.71 3.48
CA LEU A 134 33.50 5.85 3.12
C LEU A 134 33.38 5.95 1.59
N PRO A 135 32.51 5.14 0.97
CA PRO A 135 32.31 5.16 -0.46
C PRO A 135 31.74 6.51 -0.95
N ALA A 136 31.83 6.73 -2.26
CA ALA A 136 31.13 7.82 -2.92
C ALA A 136 29.60 7.71 -2.67
N PRO A 137 28.83 8.82 -2.72
CA PRO A 137 27.38 8.76 -2.59
C PRO A 137 26.78 7.73 -3.57
N ALA A 138 25.95 6.81 -3.05
CA ALA A 138 25.20 5.89 -3.89
C ALA A 138 24.32 6.67 -4.87
N GLN A 139 24.08 6.07 -6.03
CA GLN A 139 23.22 6.63 -7.08
C GLN A 139 22.06 5.68 -7.31
N LEU A 140 21.00 6.17 -7.99
CA LEU A 140 20.00 5.27 -8.55
C LEU A 140 20.66 4.29 -9.53
N GLY A 141 20.22 3.04 -9.46
CA GLY A 141 20.83 1.89 -10.10
C GLY A 141 21.89 1.21 -9.21
N TYR A 142 22.89 0.64 -9.87
CA TYR A 142 23.86 -0.25 -9.24
C TYR A 142 25.09 0.49 -8.71
N THR A 143 25.44 0.20 -7.46
CA THR A 143 26.70 0.54 -6.80
C THR A 143 27.38 -0.75 -6.35
N PHE A 144 28.68 -0.89 -6.57
CA PHE A 144 29.45 -2.08 -6.20
C PHE A 144 30.44 -1.73 -5.08
N GLY A 145 30.64 -2.66 -4.16
CA GLY A 145 31.56 -2.48 -3.03
C GLY A 145 32.06 -3.82 -2.47
N PHE A 146 32.81 -3.77 -1.37
CA PHE A 146 33.42 -4.95 -0.77
C PHE A 146 33.44 -4.86 0.75
N LEU A 147 33.05 -5.92 1.45
CA LEU A 147 33.31 -6.10 2.88
C LEU A 147 34.68 -6.77 3.05
N GLN A 148 35.68 -6.01 3.48
CA GLN A 148 37.09 -6.40 3.47
C GLN A 148 37.51 -7.22 4.69
N THR A 149 36.76 -7.08 5.79
CA THR A 149 36.95 -7.86 7.02
C THR A 149 35.60 -8.35 7.52
N GLY A 150 35.57 -9.43 8.30
CA GLY A 150 34.32 -9.99 8.86
C GLY A 150 33.62 -9.11 9.91
N SER A 151 34.07 -7.87 10.08
CA SER A 151 33.48 -6.82 10.91
C SER A 151 33.43 -5.48 10.17
N ASP A 152 33.57 -5.52 8.85
CA ASP A 152 33.53 -4.34 8.00
C ASP A 152 32.07 -3.90 7.79
N THR A 153 31.87 -2.60 7.64
CA THR A 153 30.55 -2.00 7.43
C THR A 153 30.71 -0.81 6.51
N ASP A 154 30.04 -0.85 5.36
CA ASP A 154 30.09 0.23 4.38
C ASP A 154 28.89 1.16 4.53
N SER A 155 29.13 2.47 4.44
CA SER A 155 28.11 3.50 4.61
C SER A 155 28.04 4.44 3.41
N TYR A 156 26.92 4.39 2.69
CA TYR A 156 26.63 5.24 1.54
C TYR A 156 25.68 6.36 1.91
N THR A 157 25.81 7.50 1.22
CA THR A 157 24.80 8.55 1.26
C THR A 157 24.07 8.63 -0.06
N ILE A 158 22.77 8.89 -0.04
CA ILE A 158 21.94 9.09 -1.24
C ILE A 158 20.87 10.14 -0.96
N THR A 159 20.51 10.94 -1.97
CA THR A 159 19.43 11.92 -1.84
C THR A 159 18.15 11.35 -2.43
N PHE A 160 17.11 11.27 -1.61
CA PHE A 160 15.76 10.87 -2.03
C PHE A 160 14.84 12.07 -2.11
N GLU A 161 13.89 12.00 -3.03
CA GLU A 161 12.84 13.02 -3.19
C GLU A 161 11.65 12.69 -2.30
N GLU A 162 11.04 13.72 -1.74
CA GLU A 162 9.85 13.60 -0.88
C GLU A 162 8.68 12.95 -1.64
N GLY A 163 7.97 12.03 -0.98
CA GLY A 163 6.78 11.37 -1.51
C GLY A 163 7.07 10.31 -2.57
N LYS A 164 8.33 9.96 -2.82
CA LYS A 164 8.72 8.90 -3.76
C LYS A 164 8.98 7.58 -3.02
N PHE A 165 8.60 6.47 -3.67
CA PHE A 165 8.89 5.14 -3.17
C PHE A 165 10.17 4.60 -3.81
N TYR A 166 11.03 4.03 -3.00
CA TYR A 166 12.29 3.44 -3.46
C TYR A 166 12.39 1.99 -2.99
N THR A 167 12.91 1.13 -3.87
CA THR A 167 13.32 -0.23 -3.54
C THR A 167 14.84 -0.30 -3.51
N ILE A 168 15.37 -0.99 -2.52
CA ILE A 168 16.80 -1.23 -2.36
C ILE A 168 17.00 -2.74 -2.25
N GLN A 169 17.85 -3.27 -3.12
CA GLN A 169 18.25 -4.67 -3.10
C GLN A 169 19.76 -4.75 -2.95
N LEU A 170 20.21 -5.66 -2.10
CA LEU A 170 21.59 -5.89 -1.77
C LEU A 170 21.87 -7.39 -1.90
N ALA A 171 22.76 -7.75 -2.82
CA ALA A 171 23.25 -9.12 -2.97
C ALA A 171 24.76 -9.16 -2.83
N GLY A 172 25.29 -10.26 -2.31
CA GLY A 172 26.72 -10.45 -2.09
C GLY A 172 27.29 -11.62 -2.88
N GLY A 173 28.37 -11.40 -3.63
CA GLY A 173 29.06 -12.45 -4.39
C GLY A 173 30.34 -12.91 -3.69
N ALA A 174 30.44 -14.19 -3.35
CA ALA A 174 31.61 -14.77 -2.69
C ALA A 174 32.76 -15.15 -3.67
N ASP A 175 33.96 -15.40 -3.13
CA ASP A 175 35.11 -15.97 -3.86
C ASP A 175 35.13 -17.50 -3.71
N TYR A 176 34.88 -18.23 -4.80
CA TYR A 176 34.66 -19.67 -4.80
C TYR A 176 35.98 -20.46 -4.88
N GLU A 177 36.94 -20.20 -3.99
CA GLU A 177 38.13 -21.06 -3.86
C GLU A 177 38.00 -22.05 -2.68
N SER A 178 37.54 -23.26 -3.01
CA SER A 178 37.87 -24.59 -2.43
C SER A 178 37.14 -25.16 -1.17
N ASP A 179 36.55 -26.34 -1.40
CA ASP A 179 36.43 -27.53 -0.53
C ASP A 179 35.35 -27.57 0.61
N TRP A 180 34.07 -27.65 0.22
CA TRP A 180 32.94 -28.52 0.68
C TRP A 180 32.82 -29.04 2.15
N ALA A 181 33.61 -28.59 3.11
CA ALA A 181 33.62 -29.25 4.43
C ALA A 181 33.82 -28.37 5.66
N ASP A 182 34.17 -27.09 5.56
CA ASP A 182 34.25 -26.20 6.75
C ASP A 182 33.89 -24.73 6.41
N LEU A 183 32.95 -24.56 5.45
CA LEU A 183 32.45 -23.33 4.78
C LEU A 183 33.54 -22.44 4.14
N PRO A 184 33.37 -22.02 2.87
CA PRO A 184 32.31 -21.06 2.52
C PRO A 184 31.60 -21.37 1.18
N GLU A 185 30.27 -21.50 1.17
CA GLU A 185 29.50 -21.71 -0.07
C GLU A 185 28.26 -20.82 -0.09
N GLY A 186 28.08 -20.07 -1.18
CA GLY A 186 26.95 -19.20 -1.45
C GLY A 186 27.19 -17.73 -1.08
N GLU A 187 26.30 -16.88 -1.55
CA GLU A 187 26.22 -15.43 -1.33
C GLU A 187 26.59 -14.94 0.07
N LEU A 188 26.92 -13.65 0.19
CA LEU A 188 26.98 -13.02 1.52
C LEU A 188 25.57 -13.02 2.12
N ASP A 189 25.47 -13.42 3.39
CA ASP A 189 24.29 -13.23 4.25
C ASP A 189 24.29 -11.75 4.63
N THR A 190 23.63 -10.94 3.80
CA THR A 190 23.76 -9.47 3.86
C THR A 190 22.86 -8.88 4.93
N ILE A 191 23.19 -7.68 5.40
CA ILE A 191 22.30 -6.90 6.24
C ILE A 191 22.23 -5.48 5.70
N LEU A 192 21.02 -5.01 5.43
CA LEU A 192 20.74 -3.71 4.86
C LEU A 192 19.98 -2.84 5.86
N ARG A 193 20.49 -1.62 6.11
CA ARG A 193 19.83 -0.62 6.95
C ARG A 193 19.77 0.74 6.26
N VAL A 194 18.64 1.42 6.41
CA VAL A 194 18.45 2.78 5.88
C VAL A 194 18.13 3.73 7.03
N TYR A 195 18.84 4.85 7.10
CA TYR A 195 18.64 5.90 8.07
C TYR A 195 18.25 7.22 7.39
N ASP A 196 17.33 7.97 8.00
CA ASP A 196 16.95 9.31 7.56
C ASP A 196 18.06 10.37 7.81
N ALA A 197 17.79 11.62 7.41
CA ALA A 197 18.73 12.73 7.56
C ALA A 197 19.02 13.08 9.05
N GLN A 198 18.14 12.67 9.96
CA GLN A 198 18.22 12.86 11.40
C GLN A 198 18.93 11.69 12.10
N GLY A 199 19.22 10.60 11.37
CA GLY A 199 19.89 9.40 11.85
C GLY A 199 18.97 8.35 12.46
N ASN A 200 17.65 8.43 12.23
CA ASN A 200 16.70 7.40 12.66
C ASN A 200 16.64 6.26 11.64
N LEU A 201 16.53 5.01 12.12
CA LEU A 201 16.37 3.84 11.26
C LEU A 201 14.95 3.84 10.66
N VAL A 202 14.85 3.90 9.33
CA VAL A 202 13.57 3.92 8.59
C VAL A 202 13.23 2.59 7.93
N ALA A 203 14.24 1.79 7.58
CA ALA A 203 14.04 0.46 7.00
C ALA A 203 15.21 -0.47 7.32
N LEU A 204 14.91 -1.76 7.50
CA LEU A 204 15.91 -2.80 7.74
C LEU A 204 15.41 -4.12 7.16
N ASN A 205 16.30 -4.86 6.50
CA ASN A 205 16.09 -6.24 6.11
C ASN A 205 17.44 -6.97 6.13
N ASP A 206 17.44 -8.21 6.58
CA ASP A 206 18.59 -9.13 6.53
C ASP A 206 18.37 -10.21 5.46
N ASP A 207 17.22 -10.87 5.44
CA ASP A 207 16.92 -11.89 4.42
C ASP A 207 15.70 -11.55 3.56
N ILE A 208 15.78 -11.78 2.25
CA ILE A 208 14.64 -11.80 1.34
C ILE A 208 13.75 -13.01 1.63
N ASN A 209 14.35 -14.20 1.79
CA ASN A 209 13.60 -15.44 2.01
C ASN A 209 14.45 -16.51 2.68
N PHE A 210 14.65 -16.46 3.99
CA PHE A 210 15.42 -17.47 4.70
C PHE A 210 14.75 -18.86 4.72
N PRO A 211 15.47 -19.97 4.43
CA PRO A 211 16.91 -20.08 4.11
C PRO A 211 17.20 -20.16 2.59
N GLY A 212 16.24 -19.79 1.73
CA GLY A 212 16.33 -19.94 0.27
C GLY A 212 17.01 -18.78 -0.47
N ASP A 213 16.98 -17.56 0.09
CA ASP A 213 17.66 -16.36 -0.40
C ASP A 213 18.07 -15.50 0.82
N ILE A 214 19.39 -15.34 0.98
CA ILE A 214 20.06 -14.66 2.11
C ILE A 214 20.58 -13.26 1.71
N SER A 215 20.22 -12.80 0.51
CA SER A 215 20.36 -11.40 0.13
C SER A 215 19.33 -10.56 0.89
N SER A 216 19.55 -9.24 0.98
CA SER A 216 18.61 -8.33 1.63
C SER A 216 17.85 -7.49 0.59
N ALA A 217 16.55 -7.27 0.80
CA ALA A 217 15.79 -6.28 0.05
C ALA A 217 14.76 -5.58 0.92
N LEU A 218 14.53 -4.30 0.62
CA LEU A 218 13.48 -3.52 1.26
C LEU A 218 12.92 -2.48 0.30
N GLY A 219 11.73 -1.99 0.60
CA GLY A 219 11.16 -0.82 -0.04
C GLY A 219 10.63 0.14 1.01
N PHE A 220 10.74 1.45 0.76
CA PHE A 220 10.22 2.46 1.67
C PHE A 220 9.79 3.73 0.92
N LEU A 221 8.84 4.44 1.52
CA LEU A 221 8.41 5.77 1.08
C LEU A 221 9.32 6.82 1.74
N ALA A 222 9.95 7.68 0.94
CA ALA A 222 10.69 8.82 1.47
C ALA A 222 9.72 9.91 1.91
N GLU A 223 9.30 9.88 3.18
CA GLU A 223 8.33 10.84 3.75
C GLU A 223 8.86 12.28 3.75
N GLU A 224 10.18 12.45 3.91
CA GLU A 224 10.88 13.73 3.77
C GLU A 224 11.96 13.64 2.70
N GLY A 225 12.07 14.68 1.87
CA GLY A 225 13.19 14.80 0.92
C GLY A 225 14.49 15.13 1.65
N GLY A 226 15.60 14.49 1.28
CA GLY A 226 16.86 14.72 1.97
C GLY A 226 17.94 13.70 1.68
N THR A 227 19.08 13.84 2.38
CA THR A 227 20.19 12.87 2.30
C THR A 227 19.99 11.79 3.35
N TYR A 228 19.82 10.56 2.88
CA TYR A 228 19.71 9.34 3.69
C TYR A 228 21.06 8.62 3.73
N THR A 229 21.22 7.76 4.74
CA THR A 229 22.37 6.86 4.87
C THR A 229 21.93 5.43 4.64
N ILE A 230 22.61 4.71 3.74
CA ILE A 230 22.45 3.26 3.54
C ILE A 230 23.67 2.59 4.15
N GLU A 231 23.45 1.69 5.10
CA GLU A 231 24.49 0.89 5.75
C GLU A 231 24.40 -0.56 5.26
N ILE A 232 25.54 -1.09 4.84
CA ILE A 232 25.73 -2.43 4.31
C ILE A 232 26.66 -3.19 5.25
N ASP A 233 26.20 -4.36 5.68
CA ASP A 233 26.92 -5.26 6.57
C ASP A 233 26.66 -6.71 6.10
N ALA A 234 27.29 -7.68 6.76
CA ALA A 234 27.02 -9.11 6.54
C ALA A 234 27.10 -9.87 7.87
N TYR A 235 26.59 -11.10 7.89
CA TYR A 235 26.65 -11.93 9.08
C TYR A 235 28.11 -12.11 9.56
N PRO A 236 28.39 -12.05 10.88
CA PRO A 236 29.74 -11.94 11.40
C PRO A 236 30.74 -12.97 10.85
N GLY A 237 31.87 -12.48 10.34
CA GLY A 237 32.95 -13.30 9.80
C GLY A 237 32.95 -13.45 8.28
N GLN A 238 31.92 -12.95 7.58
CA GLN A 238 31.84 -12.98 6.13
C GLN A 238 32.54 -11.79 5.46
N THR A 239 33.10 -12.00 4.28
CA THR A 239 33.81 -10.99 3.46
C THR A 239 33.57 -11.27 2.00
N GLY A 240 33.47 -10.25 1.17
CA GLY A 240 33.26 -10.41 -0.27
C GLY A 240 32.80 -9.12 -0.94
N GLY A 241 32.66 -9.17 -2.26
CA GLY A 241 32.04 -8.10 -3.04
C GLY A 241 30.52 -8.14 -2.94
N TYR A 242 29.87 -6.99 -3.08
CA TYR A 242 28.41 -6.88 -3.13
C TYR A 242 27.96 -5.92 -4.22
N ALA A 243 26.68 -6.03 -4.57
CA ALA A 243 25.97 -5.12 -5.46
C ALA A 243 24.76 -4.55 -4.73
N LEU A 244 24.73 -3.22 -4.59
CA LEU A 244 23.60 -2.44 -4.10
C LEU A 244 22.84 -1.88 -5.30
N ASN A 245 21.57 -2.22 -5.46
CA ASN A 245 20.67 -1.63 -6.46
C ASN A 245 19.61 -0.76 -5.79
N VAL A 246 19.55 0.52 -6.13
CA VAL A 246 18.52 1.45 -5.65
C VAL A 246 17.64 1.89 -6.81
N GLU A 247 16.34 1.66 -6.73
CA GLU A 247 15.39 2.02 -7.80
C GLU A 247 14.25 2.89 -7.26
N GLU A 248 13.85 3.90 -8.04
CA GLU A 248 12.58 4.60 -7.81
C GLU A 248 11.46 3.81 -8.46
N VAL A 249 10.37 3.60 -7.71
CA VAL A 249 9.14 3.02 -8.23
C VAL A 249 8.13 4.14 -8.44
N ASP A 250 7.66 4.28 -9.69
CA ASP A 250 6.56 5.19 -10.00
C ASP A 250 5.23 4.59 -9.54
N ILE A 251 4.89 4.83 -8.27
CA ILE A 251 3.68 4.32 -7.63
C ILE A 251 2.38 4.78 -8.31
N GLY A 252 2.41 5.88 -9.07
CA GLY A 252 1.25 6.37 -9.83
C GLY A 252 0.90 5.48 -11.02
N THR A 253 1.76 4.53 -11.39
CA THR A 253 1.50 3.53 -12.44
C THR A 253 0.95 2.21 -11.89
N LEU A 254 0.95 2.03 -10.57
CA LEU A 254 0.50 0.82 -9.90
C LEU A 254 -0.94 0.98 -9.42
N ASN A 255 -1.69 -0.11 -9.42
CA ASN A 255 -3.05 -0.16 -8.90
C ASN A 255 -3.09 -1.04 -7.63
N PRO A 256 -3.52 -0.53 -6.47
CA PRO A 256 -3.62 -1.36 -5.27
C PRO A 256 -4.59 -2.54 -5.44
N LEU A 257 -5.57 -2.46 -6.33
CA LEU A 257 -6.52 -3.55 -6.58
C LEU A 257 -5.86 -4.80 -7.17
N ASP A 258 -4.75 -4.66 -7.89
CA ASP A 258 -3.98 -5.79 -8.42
C ASP A 258 -3.51 -6.75 -7.32
N SER A 259 -3.36 -6.24 -6.09
CA SER A 259 -2.95 -7.04 -4.94
C SER A 259 -4.08 -7.88 -4.32
N ILE A 260 -5.33 -7.58 -4.66
CA ILE A 260 -6.49 -8.32 -4.17
C ILE A 260 -7.28 -8.97 -5.32
N ASP A 261 -6.79 -8.92 -6.56
CA ASP A 261 -7.38 -9.63 -7.69
C ASP A 261 -6.84 -11.06 -7.78
N TRP A 262 -7.66 -12.06 -7.44
CA TRP A 262 -7.35 -13.47 -7.71
C TRP A 262 -7.51 -13.72 -9.22
N ARG A 263 -6.53 -13.34 -10.04
CA ARG A 263 -6.63 -13.28 -11.51
C ARG A 263 -7.06 -14.59 -12.17
N SER A 264 -6.69 -15.75 -11.61
CA SER A 264 -7.09 -17.07 -12.14
C SER A 264 -8.50 -17.53 -11.75
N ALA A 265 -9.20 -16.82 -10.86
CA ALA A 265 -10.56 -17.15 -10.47
C ALA A 265 -11.57 -16.63 -11.50
N ASN A 266 -12.54 -17.46 -11.85
CA ASN A 266 -13.70 -16.98 -12.61
C ASN A 266 -14.65 -16.22 -11.68
N ASP A 267 -15.59 -15.50 -12.27
CA ASP A 267 -16.73 -14.96 -11.54
C ASP A 267 -17.61 -16.07 -10.95
N VAL A 268 -18.29 -15.73 -9.85
CA VAL A 268 -19.27 -16.62 -9.23
C VAL A 268 -20.36 -17.01 -10.23
N PRO A 269 -20.68 -18.31 -10.39
CA PRO A 269 -21.70 -18.74 -11.32
C PRO A 269 -23.10 -18.45 -10.75
N PHE A 270 -23.71 -17.37 -11.24
CA PHE A 270 -25.09 -17.01 -10.94
C PHE A 270 -26.08 -17.65 -11.92
N VAL A 271 -27.28 -17.97 -11.42
CA VAL A 271 -28.42 -18.37 -12.26
C VAL A 271 -29.53 -17.31 -12.20
N ASP A 272 -30.22 -17.09 -13.31
CA ASP A 272 -31.36 -16.17 -13.34
C ASP A 272 -32.58 -16.77 -12.61
N VAL A 273 -33.00 -16.13 -11.52
CA VAL A 273 -34.21 -16.49 -10.78
C VAL A 273 -35.14 -15.28 -10.80
N GLY A 274 -36.08 -15.28 -11.77
CA GLY A 274 -37.06 -14.21 -11.87
C GLY A 274 -36.46 -12.85 -12.29
N GLY A 275 -35.37 -12.85 -13.05
CA GLY A 275 -34.68 -11.62 -13.50
C GLY A 275 -33.58 -11.13 -12.56
N VAL A 276 -33.26 -11.88 -11.49
CA VAL A 276 -32.21 -11.55 -10.54
C VAL A 276 -31.13 -12.63 -10.56
N PRO A 277 -29.85 -12.29 -10.79
CA PRO A 277 -28.74 -13.24 -10.68
C PRO A 277 -28.68 -13.79 -9.24
N THR A 278 -28.75 -15.11 -9.10
CA THR A 278 -28.85 -15.78 -7.80
C THR A 278 -27.79 -16.86 -7.66
N ALA A 279 -27.10 -16.90 -6.50
CA ALA A 279 -26.21 -17.97 -6.09
C ALA A 279 -26.84 -18.76 -4.94
N TYR A 280 -26.64 -20.07 -4.91
CA TYR A 280 -27.22 -20.93 -3.87
C TYR A 280 -26.19 -21.29 -2.81
N VAL A 281 -26.58 -21.17 -1.55
CA VAL A 281 -25.76 -21.51 -0.38
C VAL A 281 -26.31 -22.77 0.26
N TYR A 282 -25.48 -23.80 0.36
CA TYR A 282 -25.82 -25.05 1.04
C TYR A 282 -25.02 -25.17 2.33
N PHE A 283 -25.74 -25.26 3.45
CA PHE A 283 -25.18 -25.48 4.78
C PHE A 283 -25.08 -26.98 5.04
N GLY A 284 -23.86 -27.49 5.12
CA GLY A 284 -23.57 -28.91 5.28
C GLY A 284 -24.22 -29.52 6.52
N ALA A 285 -24.83 -30.68 6.34
CA ALA A 285 -25.42 -31.45 7.42
C ALA A 285 -24.34 -32.12 8.28
N PRO A 286 -24.61 -32.42 9.57
CA PRO A 286 -23.66 -33.12 10.42
C PRO A 286 -23.13 -34.41 9.77
N GLY A 287 -21.81 -34.54 9.66
CA GLY A 287 -21.14 -35.68 9.04
C GLY A 287 -20.73 -35.51 7.57
N GLU A 288 -21.19 -34.48 6.87
CA GLU A 288 -20.77 -34.19 5.49
C GLU A 288 -19.36 -33.57 5.48
N THR A 289 -18.51 -33.93 4.50
CA THR A 289 -17.13 -33.42 4.42
C THR A 289 -16.84 -32.64 3.14
N PHE A 290 -17.60 -32.86 2.07
CA PHE A 290 -17.32 -32.35 0.72
C PHE A 290 -15.90 -32.64 0.18
N GLY A 291 -15.18 -33.60 0.77
CA GLY A 291 -13.78 -33.89 0.44
C GLY A 291 -12.77 -33.22 1.37
N GLU A 292 -13.22 -32.40 2.32
CA GLU A 292 -12.38 -31.64 3.23
C GLU A 292 -11.97 -32.40 4.51
N PRO A 293 -10.92 -31.94 5.22
CA PRO A 293 -10.53 -32.48 6.51
C PRO A 293 -11.57 -32.23 7.60
N GLY A 294 -12.15 -33.32 8.11
CA GLY A 294 -13.10 -33.30 9.22
C GLY A 294 -14.56 -33.22 8.74
N PRO A 295 -15.51 -33.85 9.47
CA PRO A 295 -16.92 -33.75 9.15
C PRO A 295 -17.50 -32.42 9.63
N SER A 296 -18.49 -31.92 8.89
CA SER A 296 -19.37 -30.86 9.32
C SER A 296 -19.98 -31.19 10.68
N LEU A 297 -19.99 -30.21 11.59
CA LEU A 297 -20.74 -30.28 12.84
C LEU A 297 -22.23 -29.94 12.66
N GLY A 298 -22.59 -29.46 11.46
CA GLY A 298 -23.89 -28.88 11.17
C GLY A 298 -24.01 -27.44 11.66
N TRP A 299 -25.14 -26.84 11.30
CA TRP A 299 -25.42 -25.42 11.54
C TRP A 299 -26.71 -25.27 12.33
N ASN A 300 -26.72 -24.30 13.25
CA ASN A 300 -27.94 -23.84 13.89
C ASN A 300 -28.53 -22.66 13.09
N ALA A 301 -29.80 -22.35 13.36
CA ALA A 301 -30.53 -21.33 12.60
C ALA A 301 -29.93 -19.91 12.75
N TYR A 302 -29.32 -19.61 13.89
CA TYR A 302 -28.70 -18.31 14.14
C TYR A 302 -27.39 -18.15 13.36
N GLU A 303 -26.55 -19.18 13.31
CA GLU A 303 -25.33 -19.20 12.49
C GLU A 303 -25.67 -19.02 11.01
N MET A 304 -26.63 -19.78 10.50
CA MET A 304 -27.10 -19.65 9.11
C MET A 304 -27.58 -18.22 8.84
N GLN A 305 -28.33 -17.62 9.77
CA GLN A 305 -28.79 -16.25 9.63
C GLN A 305 -27.63 -15.24 9.58
N GLN A 306 -26.61 -15.37 10.43
CA GLN A 306 -25.49 -14.42 10.42
C GLN A 306 -24.65 -14.55 9.15
N VAL A 307 -24.45 -15.77 8.64
CA VAL A 307 -23.80 -15.98 7.34
C VAL A 307 -24.57 -15.30 6.22
N MET A 308 -25.91 -15.46 6.19
CA MET A 308 -26.72 -14.80 5.17
C MET A 308 -26.70 -13.27 5.31
N LYS A 309 -26.61 -12.71 6.52
CA LYS A 309 -26.43 -11.26 6.69
C LYS A 309 -25.09 -10.74 6.14
N ALA A 310 -24.01 -11.51 6.29
CA ALA A 310 -22.74 -11.13 5.66
C ALA A 310 -22.86 -11.12 4.13
N LEU A 311 -23.64 -12.06 3.56
CA LEU A 311 -23.93 -12.09 2.13
C LEU A 311 -24.81 -10.93 1.65
N GLU A 312 -25.68 -10.37 2.49
CA GLU A 312 -26.43 -9.13 2.17
C GLU A 312 -25.46 -7.97 1.82
N GLU A 313 -24.26 -7.92 2.41
CA GLU A 313 -23.25 -6.91 2.03
C GLU A 313 -22.74 -7.12 0.60
N TYR A 314 -22.61 -8.36 0.13
CA TYR A 314 -22.30 -8.64 -1.28
C TYR A 314 -23.49 -8.32 -2.21
N GLU A 315 -24.73 -8.56 -1.77
CA GLU A 315 -25.93 -8.22 -2.54
C GLU A 315 -26.02 -6.71 -2.80
N LYS A 316 -25.72 -5.88 -1.78
CA LYS A 316 -25.69 -4.41 -1.90
C LYS A 316 -24.74 -3.92 -2.99
N ILE A 317 -23.60 -4.59 -3.16
CA ILE A 317 -22.56 -4.19 -4.12
C ILE A 317 -22.82 -4.75 -5.52
N LEU A 318 -23.19 -6.03 -5.61
CA LEU A 318 -23.28 -6.76 -6.88
C LEU A 318 -24.69 -6.78 -7.50
N GLY A 319 -25.74 -6.41 -6.74
CA GLY A 319 -27.12 -6.51 -7.22
C GLY A 319 -27.57 -7.96 -7.47
N VAL A 320 -26.98 -8.91 -6.74
CA VAL A 320 -27.27 -10.35 -6.79
C VAL A 320 -28.12 -10.78 -5.60
N ASN A 321 -28.49 -12.05 -5.56
CA ASN A 321 -29.25 -12.66 -4.47
C ASN A 321 -28.58 -13.96 -4.01
N TYR A 322 -28.53 -14.19 -2.70
CA TYR A 322 -28.09 -15.47 -2.13
C TYR A 322 -29.25 -16.21 -1.49
N GLU A 323 -29.49 -17.43 -1.95
CA GLU A 323 -30.58 -18.27 -1.44
C GLU A 323 -30.07 -19.55 -0.79
N ILE A 324 -30.64 -19.88 0.36
CA ILE A 324 -30.39 -21.18 1.01
C ILE A 324 -31.04 -22.27 0.17
N THR A 325 -30.25 -23.28 -0.23
CA THR A 325 -30.77 -24.51 -0.84
C THR A 325 -30.61 -25.71 0.07
N THR A 326 -31.48 -26.70 -0.09
CA THR A 326 -31.32 -28.04 0.51
C THR A 326 -30.79 -29.07 -0.48
N ASP A 327 -30.57 -28.69 -1.74
CA ASP A 327 -29.97 -29.55 -2.77
C ASP A 327 -28.50 -29.18 -2.96
N VAL A 328 -27.61 -30.02 -2.45
CA VAL A 328 -26.16 -29.84 -2.59
C VAL A 328 -25.69 -29.75 -4.05
N ASN A 329 -26.43 -30.35 -5.00
CA ASN A 329 -26.06 -30.31 -6.42
C ASN A 329 -26.42 -28.99 -7.10
N GLN A 330 -27.27 -28.17 -6.46
CA GLN A 330 -27.63 -26.83 -6.91
C GLN A 330 -26.68 -25.77 -6.33
N ALA A 331 -25.95 -26.12 -5.26
CA ALA A 331 -25.18 -25.17 -4.47
C ALA A 331 -24.02 -24.55 -5.26
N THR A 332 -23.97 -23.22 -5.28
CA THR A 332 -22.80 -22.44 -5.69
C THR A 332 -21.75 -22.48 -4.57
N PHE A 333 -22.19 -22.29 -3.33
CA PHE A 333 -21.36 -22.34 -2.13
C PHE A 333 -21.77 -23.48 -1.21
N ARG A 334 -20.79 -24.24 -0.72
CA ARG A 334 -20.99 -25.40 0.18
C ARG A 334 -20.22 -25.13 1.47
N LEU A 335 -20.94 -24.86 2.55
CA LEU A 335 -20.37 -24.40 3.80
C LEU A 335 -20.40 -25.51 4.84
N PHE A 336 -19.34 -25.65 5.63
CA PHE A 336 -19.36 -26.52 6.79
C PHE A 336 -18.61 -25.94 7.99
N THR A 337 -19.13 -26.21 9.18
CA THR A 337 -18.47 -25.95 10.47
C THR A 337 -17.64 -27.15 10.89
N THR A 338 -16.45 -26.93 11.44
CA THR A 338 -15.56 -28.01 11.90
C THR A 338 -14.73 -27.56 13.10
N GLU A 339 -13.95 -28.47 13.68
CA GLU A 339 -12.91 -28.15 14.66
C GLU A 339 -11.54 -28.44 14.05
N SER A 340 -10.62 -27.48 14.15
CA SER A 340 -9.26 -27.63 13.63
C SER A 340 -8.23 -26.95 14.54
N GLN A 341 -7.01 -27.47 14.53
CA GLN A 341 -5.83 -26.76 15.07
C GLN A 341 -4.92 -26.22 13.96
N GLN A 342 -5.29 -26.43 12.69
CA GLN A 342 -4.46 -26.09 11.53
C GLN A 342 -4.91 -24.80 10.83
N PHE A 343 -6.17 -24.41 10.96
CA PHE A 343 -6.74 -23.26 10.28
C PHE A 343 -7.87 -22.60 11.09
N GLY A 344 -8.14 -21.32 10.82
CA GLY A 344 -9.27 -20.57 11.38
C GLY A 344 -10.52 -20.68 10.50
N ALA A 345 -10.40 -20.30 9.24
CA ALA A 345 -11.39 -20.57 8.20
C ALA A 345 -10.65 -20.64 6.86
N TYR A 346 -11.35 -21.09 5.82
CA TYR A 346 -10.92 -20.92 4.43
C TYR A 346 -12.12 -21.10 3.50
N MET A 347 -12.07 -20.47 2.34
CA MET A 347 -12.94 -20.73 1.20
C MET A 347 -12.10 -20.88 -0.07
N TYR A 348 -12.40 -21.92 -0.85
CA TYR A 348 -11.80 -22.06 -2.17
C TYR A 348 -12.45 -21.09 -3.16
N PRO A 349 -11.66 -20.30 -3.91
CA PRO A 349 -12.16 -19.39 -4.93
C PRO A 349 -12.75 -20.17 -6.11
N GLN A 350 -13.43 -19.46 -7.02
CA GLN A 350 -13.97 -20.00 -8.27
C GLN A 350 -12.88 -20.20 -9.34
N ASP A 351 -11.71 -20.65 -8.90
CA ASP A 351 -10.54 -20.93 -9.73
C ASP A 351 -10.55 -22.38 -10.22
N PRO A 352 -10.47 -22.62 -11.55
CA PRO A 352 -10.49 -23.96 -12.13
C PRO A 352 -9.45 -24.92 -11.57
N GLN A 353 -8.34 -24.42 -11.00
CA GLN A 353 -7.30 -25.28 -10.42
C GLN A 353 -7.82 -26.13 -9.25
N PHE A 354 -8.84 -25.64 -8.53
CA PHE A 354 -9.43 -26.35 -7.40
C PHE A 354 -10.53 -27.34 -7.79
N GLY A 355 -10.92 -27.39 -9.06
CA GLY A 355 -11.89 -28.35 -9.59
C GLY A 355 -13.17 -28.45 -8.74
N SER A 356 -13.46 -29.62 -8.18
CA SER A 356 -14.68 -29.82 -7.39
C SER A 356 -14.70 -29.09 -6.03
N GLN A 357 -13.58 -28.52 -5.59
CA GLN A 357 -13.47 -27.78 -4.33
C GLN A 357 -13.92 -26.32 -4.43
N GLN A 358 -14.04 -25.76 -5.63
CA GLN A 358 -14.50 -24.39 -5.86
C GLN A 358 -15.78 -24.08 -5.05
N GLY A 359 -15.78 -22.96 -4.33
CA GLY A 359 -16.92 -22.52 -3.50
C GLY A 359 -17.19 -23.35 -2.24
N ILE A 360 -16.30 -24.27 -1.85
CA ILE A 360 -16.36 -24.91 -0.53
C ILE A 360 -15.72 -23.97 0.49
N ALA A 361 -16.39 -23.78 1.63
CA ALA A 361 -15.82 -23.08 2.78
C ALA A 361 -15.94 -23.86 4.09
N ALA A 362 -14.89 -23.75 4.89
CA ALA A 362 -14.76 -24.35 6.21
C ALA A 362 -14.65 -23.27 7.27
N PHE A 363 -15.48 -23.35 8.31
CA PHE A 363 -15.40 -22.43 9.45
C PHE A 363 -15.04 -23.22 10.71
N ASN A 364 -13.91 -22.88 11.34
CA ASN A 364 -13.48 -23.52 12.58
C ASN A 364 -14.23 -22.91 13.77
N VAL A 365 -15.09 -23.70 14.41
CA VAL A 365 -15.91 -23.22 15.53
C VAL A 365 -15.12 -22.97 16.82
N LEU A 366 -13.84 -23.35 16.84
CA LEU A 366 -12.90 -23.03 17.93
C LEU A 366 -12.15 -21.71 17.70
N SER A 367 -12.25 -21.11 16.51
CA SER A 367 -11.59 -19.86 16.14
C SER A 367 -12.57 -18.69 16.13
N GLY A 368 -12.02 -17.46 16.10
CA GLY A 368 -12.75 -16.22 15.86
C GLY A 368 -13.88 -15.90 16.85
N GLY A 369 -13.94 -16.57 18.01
CA GLY A 369 -15.03 -16.41 18.95
C GLY A 369 -16.36 -17.02 18.47
N TRP A 370 -16.36 -17.91 17.48
CA TRP A 370 -17.56 -18.53 16.90
C TRP A 370 -18.51 -19.15 17.94
N ASN A 371 -17.93 -19.85 18.93
CA ASN A 371 -18.66 -20.47 20.05
C ASN A 371 -18.58 -19.66 21.36
N PHE A 372 -18.07 -18.43 21.33
CA PHE A 372 -17.99 -17.57 22.52
C PHE A 372 -19.38 -17.02 22.89
N ASP A 373 -19.61 -16.74 24.18
CA ASP A 373 -20.85 -16.25 24.81
C ASP A 373 -22.02 -15.92 23.84
N GLN A 374 -22.99 -16.84 23.73
CA GLN A 374 -24.19 -16.70 22.87
C GLN A 374 -23.92 -16.45 21.37
N GLN A 375 -22.72 -16.78 20.87
CA GLN A 375 -22.26 -16.61 19.48
C GLN A 375 -22.24 -15.15 18.99
N GLN A 376 -22.05 -14.20 19.91
CA GLN A 376 -22.05 -12.76 19.65
C GLN A 376 -21.00 -12.29 18.62
N SER A 377 -19.89 -13.01 18.46
CA SER A 377 -18.86 -12.70 17.45
C SER A 377 -19.38 -12.83 16.01
N LEU A 378 -20.47 -13.58 15.79
CA LEU A 378 -21.12 -13.71 14.48
C LEU A 378 -22.01 -12.51 14.14
N GLU A 379 -22.28 -11.60 15.08
CA GLU A 379 -23.08 -10.41 14.78
C GLU A 379 -22.26 -9.41 13.96
N GLN A 380 -22.92 -8.59 13.14
CA GLN A 380 -22.26 -7.55 12.34
C GLN A 380 -21.40 -6.65 13.23
N GLY A 381 -20.12 -6.56 12.89
CA GLY A 381 -19.11 -5.87 13.70
C GLY A 381 -18.31 -6.74 14.64
N GLY A 382 -18.66 -8.02 14.79
CA GLY A 382 -17.86 -9.04 15.47
C GLY A 382 -16.81 -9.68 14.57
N PHE A 383 -15.80 -10.29 15.18
CA PHE A 383 -14.66 -10.85 14.45
C PHE A 383 -15.06 -12.02 13.53
N ALA A 384 -15.91 -12.93 14.00
CA ALA A 384 -16.34 -14.06 13.18
C ALA A 384 -17.20 -13.60 11.99
N PHE A 385 -17.95 -12.50 12.13
CA PHE A 385 -18.65 -11.88 11.00
C PHE A 385 -17.68 -11.33 9.96
N ALA A 386 -16.61 -10.64 10.38
CA ALA A 386 -15.56 -10.17 9.48
C ALA A 386 -14.86 -11.33 8.75
N VAL A 387 -14.61 -12.45 9.45
CA VAL A 387 -14.08 -13.67 8.82
C VAL A 387 -15.06 -14.23 7.77
N ILE A 388 -16.38 -14.23 8.03
CA ILE A 388 -17.35 -14.66 7.01
C ILE A 388 -17.28 -13.75 5.78
N LEU A 389 -17.22 -12.43 5.96
CA LEU A 389 -17.05 -11.49 4.85
C LEU A 389 -15.77 -11.81 4.04
N HIS A 390 -14.65 -12.01 4.72
CA HIS A 390 -13.36 -12.36 4.15
C HIS A 390 -13.42 -13.64 3.32
N GLU A 391 -13.96 -14.73 3.88
CA GLU A 391 -14.02 -16.02 3.17
C GLU A 391 -14.89 -15.94 1.91
N PHE A 392 -16.02 -15.24 1.98
CA PHE A 392 -16.79 -14.99 0.77
C PHE A 392 -16.05 -14.09 -0.22
N GLY A 393 -15.07 -13.29 0.22
CA GLY A 393 -14.20 -12.50 -0.64
C GLY A 393 -13.38 -13.41 -1.54
N HIS A 394 -12.73 -14.42 -0.96
CA HIS A 394 -12.09 -15.49 -1.75
C HIS A 394 -13.07 -16.19 -2.69
N GLY A 395 -14.28 -16.50 -2.22
CA GLY A 395 -15.34 -17.05 -3.05
C GLY A 395 -15.67 -16.21 -4.29
N HIS A 396 -15.51 -14.90 -4.20
CA HIS A 396 -15.72 -13.94 -5.28
C HIS A 396 -14.47 -13.62 -6.11
N GLY A 397 -13.33 -14.24 -5.78
CA GLY A 397 -12.06 -14.02 -6.46
C GLY A 397 -11.23 -12.87 -5.89
N LEU A 398 -11.38 -12.56 -4.60
CA LEU A 398 -10.48 -11.64 -3.91
C LEU A 398 -9.30 -12.41 -3.29
N ALA A 399 -8.09 -11.89 -3.46
CA ALA A 399 -6.85 -12.43 -2.88
C ALA A 399 -6.45 -11.65 -1.63
N HIS A 400 -5.51 -12.19 -0.86
CA HIS A 400 -4.90 -11.44 0.21
C HIS A 400 -3.90 -10.42 -0.35
N PRO A 401 -3.77 -9.23 0.27
CA PRO A 401 -2.78 -8.24 -0.12
C PRO A 401 -1.32 -8.62 0.22
N HIS A 402 -1.09 -9.71 0.96
CA HIS A 402 0.23 -10.13 1.44
C HIS A 402 0.79 -11.39 0.75
N ASP A 403 0.02 -11.99 -0.17
CA ASP A 403 0.43 -13.17 -0.92
C ASP A 403 0.01 -13.09 -2.40
N ASN A 404 0.38 -14.11 -3.18
CA ASN A 404 0.13 -14.17 -4.62
C ASN A 404 -1.04 -15.10 -4.98
N GLY A 405 -2.07 -15.16 -4.12
CA GLY A 405 -3.28 -15.95 -4.34
C GLY A 405 -3.85 -15.76 -5.76
N GLY A 406 -3.83 -16.82 -6.57
CA GLY A 406 -4.37 -16.76 -7.93
C GLY A 406 -3.59 -15.91 -8.92
N GLY A 407 -2.33 -15.60 -8.60
CA GLY A 407 -1.49 -14.70 -9.37
C GLY A 407 -1.74 -13.23 -9.08
N SER A 408 -2.34 -12.87 -7.94
CA SER A 408 -2.34 -11.49 -7.42
C SER A 408 -0.91 -10.98 -7.20
N ASP A 409 -0.77 -9.67 -7.17
CA ASP A 409 0.47 -9.03 -6.74
C ASP A 409 0.51 -8.95 -5.20
N ILE A 410 1.69 -8.78 -4.61
CA ILE A 410 1.78 -8.39 -3.19
C ILE A 410 1.61 -6.86 -3.14
N MET A 411 0.76 -6.37 -2.24
CA MET A 411 0.54 -4.93 -2.07
C MET A 411 1.85 -4.23 -1.75
N LEU A 412 2.09 -3.07 -2.38
CA LEU A 412 3.37 -2.38 -2.29
C LEU A 412 3.76 -2.10 -0.83
N GLY A 413 4.98 -2.49 -0.45
CA GLY A 413 5.52 -2.34 0.91
C GLY A 413 5.05 -3.41 1.91
N VAL A 414 4.21 -4.36 1.51
CA VAL A 414 3.85 -5.50 2.36
C VAL A 414 4.92 -6.58 2.27
N THR A 415 5.37 -7.03 3.43
CA THR A 415 6.46 -7.99 3.62
C THR A 415 6.01 -9.25 4.35
N GLY A 416 4.76 -9.28 4.84
CA GLY A 416 4.22 -10.42 5.56
C GLY A 416 2.73 -10.27 5.88
N PRO A 417 2.12 -11.33 6.44
CA PRO A 417 0.68 -11.38 6.72
C PRO A 417 0.22 -10.45 7.84
N PHE A 418 1.05 -10.23 8.86
CA PHE A 418 0.70 -9.49 10.07
C PHE A 418 1.72 -8.39 10.34
N ASP A 419 1.29 -7.31 11.00
CA ASP A 419 2.11 -6.15 11.38
C ASP A 419 2.85 -5.49 10.20
N SER A 420 2.37 -5.74 8.97
CA SER A 420 2.93 -5.23 7.72
C SER A 420 1.86 -4.51 6.94
N LEU A 421 1.82 -3.18 7.07
CA LEU A 421 0.69 -2.36 6.62
C LEU A 421 0.86 -1.82 5.19
N GLY A 422 2.04 -2.00 4.58
CA GLY A 422 2.32 -1.48 3.25
C GLY A 422 2.43 0.04 3.19
N VAL A 423 2.60 0.57 1.99
CA VAL A 423 2.69 2.03 1.76
C VAL A 423 1.35 2.69 2.12
N PHE A 424 1.40 3.83 2.82
CA PHE A 424 0.24 4.55 3.36
C PHE A 424 -0.65 3.71 4.30
N ASP A 425 -0.09 2.64 4.89
CA ASP A 425 -0.80 1.70 5.75
C ASP A 425 -2.05 1.08 5.09
N LEU A 426 -2.06 0.88 3.77
CA LEU A 426 -3.23 0.43 3.01
C LEU A 426 -3.61 -1.05 3.21
N ASN A 427 -2.70 -1.88 3.74
CA ASN A 427 -2.97 -3.29 4.05
C ASN A 427 -3.63 -3.43 5.44
N GLN A 428 -4.90 -3.04 5.56
CA GLN A 428 -5.71 -3.15 6.78
C GLN A 428 -7.18 -3.48 6.51
N GLY A 429 -7.85 -4.09 7.50
CA GLY A 429 -9.26 -4.50 7.44
C GLY A 429 -10.26 -3.39 7.08
N VAL A 430 -9.98 -2.14 7.48
CA VAL A 430 -10.78 -0.96 7.10
C VAL A 430 -10.72 -0.58 5.62
N TYR A 431 -9.73 -1.08 4.89
CA TYR A 431 -9.52 -0.77 3.47
C TYR A 431 -9.75 -1.99 2.56
N THR A 432 -9.47 -3.20 3.07
CA THR A 432 -9.90 -4.47 2.48
C THR A 432 -10.15 -5.50 3.58
N VAL A 433 -11.31 -6.17 3.55
CA VAL A 433 -11.59 -7.29 4.47
C VAL A 433 -10.66 -8.49 4.23
N MET A 434 -9.90 -8.50 3.13
CA MET A 434 -8.91 -9.53 2.81
C MET A 434 -7.59 -9.36 3.56
N SER A 435 -7.38 -8.24 4.25
CA SER A 435 -6.19 -8.04 5.06
C SER A 435 -6.25 -8.87 6.36
N TYR A 436 -5.11 -9.44 6.75
CA TYR A 436 -4.94 -10.07 8.06
C TYR A 436 -4.60 -9.05 9.17
N ASN A 437 -4.34 -7.80 8.81
CA ASN A 437 -4.28 -6.69 9.75
C ASN A 437 -5.71 -6.16 9.96
N ASP A 438 -6.52 -6.98 10.62
CA ASP A 438 -7.95 -6.75 10.81
C ASP A 438 -8.27 -5.39 11.45
N ALA A 439 -9.50 -4.91 11.20
CA ALA A 439 -9.99 -3.63 11.70
C ALA A 439 -9.07 -2.45 11.30
N TRP A 440 -8.80 -1.53 12.23
CA TRP A 440 -7.92 -0.38 12.03
C TRP A 440 -6.79 -0.40 13.05
N GLN A 441 -5.61 -0.91 12.64
CA GLN A 441 -4.42 -1.00 13.50
C GLN A 441 -3.90 0.38 13.92
N LYS A 442 -4.09 1.38 13.05
CA LYS A 442 -3.70 2.78 13.30
C LYS A 442 -4.81 3.64 13.93
N ASN A 443 -5.88 3.03 14.45
CA ASN A 443 -6.87 3.78 15.20
C ASN A 443 -6.19 4.55 16.36
N PRO A 444 -6.54 5.81 16.63
CA PRO A 444 -5.98 6.59 17.73
C PRO A 444 -6.09 5.93 19.12
N ALA A 445 -7.12 5.12 19.33
CA ALA A 445 -7.36 4.31 20.53
C ALA A 445 -6.75 2.91 20.47
N GLY A 446 -6.03 2.57 19.39
CA GLY A 446 -5.54 1.24 19.05
C GLY A 446 -6.60 0.36 18.40
N PRO A 447 -6.20 -0.81 17.87
CA PRO A 447 -7.12 -1.78 17.26
C PRO A 447 -8.12 -2.32 18.27
N SER A 448 -9.25 -2.85 17.78
CA SER A 448 -10.18 -3.61 18.64
C SER A 448 -9.43 -4.80 19.27
N PRO A 449 -9.51 -4.98 20.60
CA PRO A 449 -8.77 -6.03 21.29
C PRO A 449 -9.43 -7.38 21.06
N PHE A 450 -8.65 -8.38 20.65
CA PHE A 450 -9.09 -9.78 20.56
C PHE A 450 -9.29 -10.40 21.95
N THR A 451 -10.34 -9.97 22.64
CA THR A 451 -10.71 -10.34 24.01
C THR A 451 -12.22 -10.44 24.12
N ALA A 452 -12.74 -10.96 25.22
CA ALA A 452 -14.18 -11.04 25.45
C ALA A 452 -14.91 -9.70 25.32
N ASP A 453 -14.23 -8.59 25.62
CA ASP A 453 -14.80 -7.23 25.60
C ASP A 453 -14.76 -6.58 24.19
N GLY A 454 -13.96 -7.10 23.26
CA GLY A 454 -13.79 -6.56 21.91
C GLY A 454 -14.19 -7.53 20.78
N ILE A 455 -14.40 -8.82 21.06
CA ILE A 455 -14.65 -9.82 20.01
C ILE A 455 -15.96 -9.60 19.22
N ASP A 456 -16.91 -8.85 19.78
CA ASP A 456 -18.23 -8.60 19.20
C ASP A 456 -18.44 -7.16 18.71
N ASN A 457 -17.38 -6.35 18.67
CA ASN A 457 -17.42 -4.96 18.20
C ASN A 457 -16.07 -4.48 17.65
N GLY A 458 -16.13 -3.51 16.75
CA GLY A 458 -14.95 -2.84 16.18
C GLY A 458 -14.14 -3.65 15.19
N TRP A 459 -14.76 -4.63 14.56
CA TRP A 459 -14.26 -5.32 13.37
C TRP A 459 -14.98 -4.80 12.12
N SER A 460 -14.61 -5.31 10.94
CA SER A 460 -15.28 -4.94 9.69
C SER A 460 -16.73 -5.41 9.69
N GLY A 461 -17.66 -4.46 9.55
CA GLY A 461 -19.09 -4.73 9.46
C GLY A 461 -19.60 -4.82 8.02
N THR A 462 -18.84 -4.33 7.06
CA THR A 462 -19.17 -4.34 5.62
C THR A 462 -17.94 -4.72 4.81
N LEU A 463 -18.10 -4.83 3.49
CA LEU A 463 -16.99 -4.77 2.56
C LEU A 463 -16.32 -3.40 2.63
N SER A 464 -15.00 -3.36 2.39
CA SER A 464 -14.20 -2.15 2.44
C SER A 464 -13.96 -1.56 1.05
N ALA A 465 -13.38 -0.37 0.95
CA ALA A 465 -13.31 0.39 -0.30
C ALA A 465 -12.64 -0.37 -1.45
N PHE A 466 -11.54 -1.08 -1.19
CA PHE A 466 -10.87 -1.89 -2.22
C PHE A 466 -11.70 -3.11 -2.62
N ASP A 467 -12.37 -3.77 -1.67
CA ASP A 467 -13.22 -4.92 -1.96
C ASP A 467 -14.38 -4.50 -2.88
N ILE A 468 -15.04 -3.38 -2.55
CA ILE A 468 -16.14 -2.81 -3.34
C ILE A 468 -15.64 -2.48 -4.76
N ALA A 469 -14.53 -1.76 -4.87
CA ALA A 469 -13.98 -1.36 -6.16
C ALA A 469 -13.59 -2.57 -7.02
N MET A 470 -12.91 -3.56 -6.45
CA MET A 470 -12.49 -4.77 -7.15
C MET A 470 -13.69 -5.61 -7.59
N LEU A 471 -14.70 -5.78 -6.74
CA LEU A 471 -15.92 -6.49 -7.10
C LEU A 471 -16.68 -5.78 -8.23
N GLN A 472 -16.80 -4.45 -8.18
CA GLN A 472 -17.44 -3.68 -9.25
C GLN A 472 -16.68 -3.80 -10.58
N GLU A 473 -15.34 -3.76 -10.55
CA GLU A 473 -14.49 -3.92 -11.73
C GLU A 473 -14.58 -5.33 -12.31
N ARG A 474 -14.49 -6.36 -11.47
CA ARG A 474 -14.52 -7.77 -11.87
C ARG A 474 -15.85 -8.14 -12.54
N TYR A 475 -16.96 -7.83 -11.87
CA TYR A 475 -18.29 -8.19 -12.34
C TYR A 475 -18.84 -7.17 -13.36
N GLY A 476 -18.20 -6.00 -13.52
CA GLY A 476 -18.66 -4.93 -14.40
C GLY A 476 -20.02 -4.35 -13.98
N VAL A 477 -20.29 -4.31 -12.67
CA VAL A 477 -21.58 -3.89 -12.09
C VAL A 477 -21.40 -2.65 -11.23
N LEU A 478 -22.36 -1.72 -11.35
CA LEU A 478 -22.58 -0.64 -10.39
C LEU A 478 -24.03 -0.73 -9.93
N ASN A 479 -24.26 -1.35 -8.77
CA ASN A 479 -25.60 -1.55 -8.24
C ASN A 479 -26.07 -0.29 -7.48
N PRO A 480 -27.15 0.38 -7.92
CA PRO A 480 -27.69 1.53 -7.19
C PRO A 480 -28.26 1.11 -5.83
N THR A 481 -27.68 1.63 -4.77
CA THR A 481 -28.01 1.35 -3.37
C THR A 481 -28.16 2.67 -2.60
N GLU A 482 -29.05 2.71 -1.60
CA GLU A 482 -29.35 3.87 -0.76
C GLU A 482 -29.64 5.20 -1.50
N THR A 483 -30.32 5.17 -2.66
CA THR A 483 -30.54 6.32 -3.57
C THR A 483 -31.35 7.54 -3.05
N GLY A 484 -31.58 7.67 -1.75
CA GLY A 484 -32.23 8.85 -1.17
C GLY A 484 -31.51 9.31 0.10
N ASP A 485 -31.89 10.48 0.62
CA ASP A 485 -31.21 11.11 1.75
C ASP A 485 -31.00 10.18 2.97
N THR A 486 -29.74 9.86 3.24
CA THR A 486 -29.30 8.94 4.29
C THR A 486 -28.51 9.65 5.39
N VAL A 487 -28.70 9.21 6.64
CA VAL A 487 -27.95 9.73 7.81
C VAL A 487 -27.16 8.60 8.46
N TYR A 488 -25.85 8.61 8.21
CA TYR A 488 -24.85 7.73 8.82
C TYR A 488 -24.45 8.29 10.18
N LYS A 489 -24.48 7.45 11.22
CA LYS A 489 -24.25 7.89 12.61
C LYS A 489 -23.03 7.20 13.20
N LEU A 490 -22.07 7.98 13.66
CA LEU A 490 -20.94 7.45 14.42
C LEU A 490 -21.42 6.99 15.79
N ASN A 491 -21.19 5.71 16.11
CA ASN A 491 -21.51 5.15 17.42
C ASN A 491 -20.58 5.73 18.49
N ASN A 492 -21.13 6.08 19.65
CA ASN A 492 -20.38 6.72 20.75
C ASN A 492 -20.01 5.75 21.89
N VAL A 493 -20.16 4.45 21.65
CA VAL A 493 -19.87 3.38 22.61
C VAL A 493 -19.32 2.15 21.87
N ASN A 494 -18.35 1.46 22.49
CA ASN A 494 -17.85 0.18 22.02
C ASN A 494 -18.76 -0.93 22.56
N GLU A 495 -19.74 -1.30 21.76
CA GLU A 495 -20.71 -2.36 22.05
C GLU A 495 -21.13 -3.04 20.75
N ARG A 496 -21.91 -4.11 20.85
CA ARG A 496 -22.45 -4.82 19.68
C ARG A 496 -23.15 -3.85 18.72
N GLY A 497 -22.82 -3.96 17.44
CA GLY A 497 -23.28 -3.04 16.40
C GLY A 497 -22.38 -1.81 16.21
N THR A 498 -21.27 -1.70 16.94
CA THR A 498 -20.19 -0.77 16.63
C THR A 498 -19.15 -1.47 15.75
N TYR A 499 -18.86 -0.89 14.59
CA TYR A 499 -17.98 -1.47 13.58
C TYR A 499 -17.45 -0.41 12.62
N TYR A 500 -16.53 -0.84 11.76
CA TYR A 500 -16.12 -0.07 10.60
C TYR A 500 -16.98 -0.44 9.38
N GLU A 501 -17.40 0.59 8.65
CA GLU A 501 -18.20 0.48 7.45
C GLU A 501 -17.59 1.32 6.33
N CYS A 502 -17.59 0.78 5.12
CA CYS A 502 -17.34 1.58 3.92
C CYS A 502 -18.69 1.93 3.29
N ILE A 503 -19.01 3.22 3.23
CA ILE A 503 -20.29 3.71 2.73
C ILE A 503 -20.35 3.51 1.22
N TRP A 504 -21.30 2.69 0.76
CA TRP A 504 -21.76 2.63 -0.62
C TRP A 504 -23.15 3.26 -0.72
N ASP A 505 -23.18 4.53 -1.10
CA ASP A 505 -24.39 5.32 -1.35
C ASP A 505 -24.34 5.88 -2.78
N THR A 506 -25.41 5.69 -3.54
CA THR A 506 -25.45 6.06 -4.96
C THR A 506 -26.32 7.27 -5.27
N GLY A 507 -26.83 7.95 -4.25
CA GLY A 507 -27.35 9.29 -4.40
C GLY A 507 -28.32 9.68 -3.29
N GLY A 508 -28.56 10.97 -3.16
CA GLY A 508 -29.30 11.50 -2.04
C GLY A 508 -28.72 12.86 -1.69
N ILE A 509 -29.08 13.35 -0.51
CA ILE A 509 -28.31 14.37 0.20
C ILE A 509 -27.99 13.79 1.56
N ASP A 510 -26.76 13.32 1.72
CA ASP A 510 -26.39 12.39 2.75
C ASP A 510 -25.57 13.08 3.84
N SER A 511 -25.55 12.49 5.03
CA SER A 511 -24.92 13.09 6.20
C SER A 511 -24.19 12.09 7.06
N ILE A 512 -22.95 12.38 7.43
CA ILE A 512 -22.28 11.74 8.58
C ILE A 512 -22.51 12.60 9.82
N VAL A 513 -22.99 11.98 10.90
CA VAL A 513 -23.38 12.67 12.14
C VAL A 513 -22.71 12.02 13.35
N ALA A 514 -21.94 12.82 14.10
CA ALA A 514 -21.40 12.45 15.39
C ALA A 514 -22.52 12.20 16.43
N SER A 515 -22.19 11.44 17.46
CA SER A 515 -23.09 11.24 18.59
C SER A 515 -22.37 11.44 19.92
N GLY A 516 -23.09 11.91 20.94
CA GLY A 516 -22.50 12.19 22.25
C GLY A 516 -21.75 13.51 22.31
N SER A 517 -20.67 13.51 23.10
CA SER A 517 -19.83 14.68 23.40
C SER A 517 -18.33 14.36 23.29
N ARG A 518 -17.98 13.38 22.43
CA ARG A 518 -16.60 12.98 22.15
C ARG A 518 -16.14 13.75 20.93
N ASP A 519 -14.88 14.11 20.92
CA ASP A 519 -14.21 14.71 19.78
C ASP A 519 -14.35 13.76 18.57
N ALA A 520 -14.84 14.31 17.47
CA ALA A 520 -15.04 13.64 16.20
C ALA A 520 -14.03 14.10 15.17
N ARG A 521 -13.57 13.19 14.31
CA ARG A 521 -12.97 13.54 13.02
C ARG A 521 -13.89 13.02 11.94
N ILE A 522 -14.53 13.92 11.19
CA ILE A 522 -15.39 13.57 10.06
C ILE A 522 -14.76 14.16 8.79
N ASP A 523 -14.42 13.29 7.86
CA ASP A 523 -13.78 13.61 6.60
C ASP A 523 -14.62 13.01 5.47
N LEU A 524 -15.14 13.87 4.60
CA LEU A 524 -16.07 13.48 3.53
C LEU A 524 -15.36 13.04 2.23
N THR A 525 -14.04 12.81 2.30
CA THR A 525 -13.21 12.37 1.18
C THR A 525 -13.44 10.89 0.86
N ALA A 526 -13.90 10.62 -0.36
CA ALA A 526 -14.05 9.28 -0.90
C ALA A 526 -12.70 8.62 -1.22
N ALA A 527 -12.69 7.29 -1.23
CA ALA A 527 -11.52 6.51 -1.61
C ALA A 527 -11.07 6.80 -3.04
N THR A 528 -9.77 7.06 -3.23
CA THR A 528 -9.16 7.35 -4.54
C THR A 528 -8.75 6.10 -5.30
N ILE A 529 -8.54 4.98 -4.60
CA ILE A 529 -8.13 3.68 -5.17
C ILE A 529 -6.77 3.80 -5.88
N ASP A 530 -5.80 4.37 -5.18
CA ASP A 530 -4.41 4.52 -5.57
C ASP A 530 -3.49 4.36 -4.35
N TYR A 531 -2.18 4.36 -4.58
CA TYR A 531 -1.20 4.41 -3.50
C TYR A 531 -1.08 5.85 -2.99
N SER A 532 -2.01 6.23 -2.11
CA SER A 532 -2.00 7.50 -1.38
C SER A 532 -2.65 7.32 0.00
N ALA A 533 -2.56 8.35 0.85
CA ALA A 533 -3.24 8.37 2.14
C ALA A 533 -4.78 8.31 2.04
N THR A 534 -5.35 8.60 0.87
CA THR A 534 -6.79 8.51 0.57
C THR A 534 -7.15 7.25 -0.22
N GLY A 535 -6.18 6.38 -0.52
CA GLY A 535 -6.34 5.20 -1.38
C GLY A 535 -7.50 4.31 -0.95
N GLY A 536 -7.53 3.92 0.33
CA GLY A 536 -8.62 3.14 0.95
C GLY A 536 -9.78 3.98 1.50
N GLY A 537 -9.76 5.30 1.28
CA GLY A 537 -10.65 6.28 1.91
C GLY A 537 -10.15 6.75 3.27
N VAL A 538 -10.66 7.89 3.73
CA VAL A 538 -10.29 8.44 5.04
C VAL A 538 -11.30 7.99 6.09
N VAL A 539 -10.82 7.47 7.23
CA VAL A 539 -11.70 7.02 8.31
C VAL A 539 -12.25 8.24 9.08
N SER A 540 -13.58 8.38 9.06
CA SER A 540 -14.34 9.23 9.98
C SER A 540 -14.64 8.47 11.27
N PHE A 541 -14.33 9.05 12.44
CA PHE A 541 -14.43 8.34 13.74
C PHE A 541 -14.71 9.28 14.93
N LEU A 542 -15.03 8.68 16.08
CA LEU A 542 -15.07 9.34 17.39
C LEU A 542 -13.92 8.84 18.27
N ASP A 543 -13.32 9.74 19.04
CA ASP A 543 -12.20 9.42 19.92
C ASP A 543 -12.50 8.29 20.91
N GLY A 544 -11.68 7.24 20.92
CA GLY A 544 -11.87 6.09 21.82
C GLY A 544 -12.91 5.07 21.35
N ILE A 545 -13.44 5.20 20.13
CA ILE A 545 -14.39 4.25 19.55
C ILE A 545 -13.70 3.40 18.47
N TRP A 546 -13.92 2.09 18.54
CA TRP A 546 -13.49 1.14 17.51
C TRP A 546 -14.58 1.01 16.46
N GLY A 547 -14.76 2.05 15.67
CA GLY A 547 -15.78 2.07 14.63
C GLY A 547 -15.79 3.41 13.93
N GLY A 548 -16.33 3.44 12.72
CA GLY A 548 -16.21 4.60 11.86
C GLY A 548 -16.59 4.29 10.43
N PHE A 549 -16.44 5.30 9.58
CA PHE A 549 -16.81 5.23 8.18
C PHE A 549 -15.63 5.57 7.28
N THR A 550 -15.38 4.73 6.27
CA THR A 550 -14.75 5.19 5.02
C THR A 550 -15.85 5.42 3.98
N ILE A 551 -15.53 6.09 2.89
CA ILE A 551 -16.48 6.38 1.80
C ILE A 551 -15.94 5.72 0.52
N ALA A 552 -16.74 4.89 -0.15
CA ALA A 552 -16.30 4.17 -1.35
C ALA A 552 -16.06 5.12 -2.54
N ARG A 553 -15.22 4.70 -3.49
CA ARG A 553 -14.91 5.50 -4.69
C ARG A 553 -16.18 5.87 -5.45
N GLY A 554 -16.35 7.16 -5.75
CA GLY A 554 -17.48 7.68 -6.51
C GLY A 554 -18.75 7.93 -5.70
N VAL A 555 -18.75 7.65 -4.40
CA VAL A 555 -19.79 8.05 -3.46
C VAL A 555 -19.56 9.51 -3.05
N VAL A 556 -20.63 10.28 -2.91
CA VAL A 556 -20.61 11.65 -2.42
C VAL A 556 -21.43 11.72 -1.14
N ILE A 557 -20.85 12.28 -0.09
CA ILE A 557 -21.56 12.65 1.13
C ILE A 557 -21.53 14.16 1.23
N GLU A 558 -22.69 14.80 1.28
CA GLU A 558 -22.78 16.26 1.18
C GLU A 558 -22.60 16.95 2.53
N ASN A 559 -22.89 16.29 3.65
CA ASN A 559 -22.99 16.99 4.94
C ASN A 559 -22.25 16.27 6.06
N ALA A 560 -21.70 17.05 6.98
CA ALA A 560 -21.16 16.57 8.24
C ALA A 560 -21.73 17.37 9.40
N ARG A 561 -22.04 16.68 10.49
CA ARG A 561 -22.47 17.31 11.72
C ARG A 561 -21.78 16.69 12.93
N GLY A 562 -20.98 17.50 13.60
CA GLY A 562 -20.51 17.22 14.96
C GLY A 562 -21.66 17.30 15.97
N ARG A 563 -21.35 17.29 17.26
CA ARG A 563 -22.38 17.51 18.29
C ARG A 563 -21.85 18.21 19.51
N GLY A 564 -20.89 17.58 20.16
CA GLY A 564 -20.29 18.03 21.40
C GLY A 564 -18.87 17.48 21.39
N GLY A 565 -17.91 18.21 21.92
CA GLY A 565 -16.49 17.85 21.78
C GLY A 565 -15.80 18.91 20.93
N ASN A 566 -14.51 18.76 20.67
CA ASN A 566 -13.79 19.64 19.74
C ASN A 566 -13.60 18.87 18.44
N ASP A 567 -14.54 19.05 17.51
CA ASP A 567 -14.67 18.23 16.31
C ASP A 567 -13.82 18.80 15.16
N VAL A 568 -13.32 17.92 14.29
CA VAL A 568 -12.67 18.28 13.02
C VAL A 568 -13.57 17.83 11.88
N LEU A 569 -14.10 18.78 11.11
CA LEU A 569 -14.99 18.54 9.98
C LEU A 569 -14.32 18.98 8.68
N ILE A 570 -14.16 18.04 7.75
CA ILE A 570 -13.53 18.25 6.44
C ILE A 570 -14.54 17.89 5.35
N GLY A 571 -14.86 18.86 4.50
CA GLY A 571 -15.71 18.69 3.33
C GLY A 571 -15.00 17.96 2.18
N ASN A 572 -15.58 18.03 0.99
CA ASN A 572 -15.06 17.42 -0.22
C ASN A 572 -15.14 18.41 -1.40
N GLU A 573 -15.27 17.92 -2.65
CA GLU A 573 -15.30 18.80 -3.83
C GLU A 573 -16.69 19.40 -4.15
N VAL A 574 -17.74 18.99 -3.42
CA VAL A 574 -19.10 19.49 -3.64
C VAL A 574 -19.51 20.47 -2.55
N ALA A 575 -20.55 21.26 -2.82
CA ALA A 575 -21.07 22.20 -1.82
C ALA A 575 -21.60 21.46 -0.59
N ASN A 576 -20.90 21.62 0.54
CA ASN A 576 -21.20 20.95 1.79
C ASN A 576 -22.00 21.83 2.77
N VAL A 577 -22.70 21.17 3.70
CA VAL A 577 -23.17 21.81 4.94
C VAL A 577 -22.45 21.16 6.12
N LEU A 578 -21.54 21.93 6.73
CA LEU A 578 -20.74 21.49 7.87
C LEU A 578 -21.21 22.21 9.14
N SER A 579 -21.47 21.47 10.20
CA SER A 579 -21.96 22.01 11.47
C SER A 579 -21.18 21.42 12.64
N GLY A 580 -20.35 22.22 13.30
CA GLY A 580 -19.52 21.85 14.44
C GLY A 580 -20.35 21.34 15.62
N GLY A 581 -21.10 22.22 16.27
CA GLY A 581 -21.94 21.84 17.40
C GLY A 581 -21.56 22.60 18.65
N GLU A 582 -21.42 21.91 19.77
CA GLU A 582 -20.89 22.50 21.00
C GLU A 582 -19.41 22.13 21.16
N GLY A 583 -18.58 23.06 21.62
CA GLY A 583 -17.14 22.87 21.78
C GLY A 583 -16.37 23.64 20.71
N ASN A 584 -15.04 23.52 20.70
CA ASN A 584 -14.19 24.34 19.84
C ASN A 584 -13.83 23.55 18.59
N ASP A 585 -14.60 23.75 17.52
CA ASP A 585 -14.53 22.92 16.32
C ASP A 585 -13.57 23.49 15.28
N THR A 586 -13.00 22.64 14.44
CA THR A 586 -12.21 23.02 13.26
C THR A 586 -12.96 22.58 12.00
N ILE A 587 -13.30 23.54 11.13
CA ILE A 587 -14.15 23.30 9.97
C ILE A 587 -13.41 23.74 8.69
N MET A 588 -13.28 22.83 7.74
CA MET A 588 -12.73 23.03 6.39
C MET A 588 -13.76 22.63 5.35
N GLY A 589 -14.19 23.59 4.52
CA GLY A 589 -15.08 23.31 3.37
C GLY A 589 -14.41 22.47 2.28
N GLN A 590 -13.11 22.68 2.07
CA GLN A 590 -12.36 22.24 0.88
C GLN A 590 -12.83 23.01 -0.36
N ALA A 591 -13.18 22.33 -1.44
CA ALA A 591 -13.56 22.97 -2.70
C ALA A 591 -15.08 23.00 -2.82
N GLY A 592 -15.63 24.12 -3.29
CA GLY A 592 -17.08 24.25 -3.46
C GLY A 592 -17.60 25.59 -3.00
N VAL A 593 -18.87 25.60 -2.59
CA VAL A 593 -19.44 26.79 -1.96
C VAL A 593 -20.17 26.29 -0.73
N ASP A 594 -19.46 26.32 0.38
CA ASP A 594 -19.89 25.59 1.56
C ASP A 594 -20.67 26.47 2.53
N GLN A 595 -21.52 25.83 3.32
CA GLN A 595 -22.18 26.45 4.47
C GLN A 595 -21.52 25.93 5.73
N LEU A 596 -20.67 26.76 6.33
CA LEU A 596 -19.92 26.43 7.54
C LEU A 596 -20.61 27.04 8.75
N ARG A 597 -20.87 26.22 9.76
CA ARG A 597 -21.48 26.63 11.04
C ARG A 597 -20.64 26.10 12.19
N GLY A 598 -20.06 27.01 12.97
CA GLY A 598 -19.34 26.64 14.19
C GLY A 598 -20.32 26.19 15.27
N GLN A 599 -21.37 27.00 15.46
CA GLN A 599 -22.36 26.94 16.53
C GLN A 599 -21.80 27.44 17.86
N GLY A 600 -21.67 26.59 18.89
CA GLY A 600 -21.35 27.04 20.24
C GLY A 600 -19.92 26.69 20.63
N GLY A 601 -19.04 27.67 20.75
CA GLY A 601 -17.65 27.47 21.17
C GLY A 601 -16.73 28.45 20.45
N ALA A 602 -15.43 28.31 20.64
CA ALA A 602 -14.45 29.12 19.90
C ALA A 602 -13.99 28.32 18.68
N ASP A 603 -14.63 28.56 17.54
CA ASP A 603 -14.48 27.71 16.35
C ASP A 603 -13.45 28.24 15.36
N GLN A 604 -12.78 27.34 14.64
CA GLN A 604 -11.83 27.66 13.58
C GLN A 604 -12.40 27.33 12.21
N PHE A 605 -12.53 28.35 11.36
CA PHE A 605 -12.91 28.20 9.96
C PHE A 605 -11.68 28.33 9.08
N ARG A 606 -11.20 27.22 8.52
CA ARG A 606 -9.99 27.20 7.69
C ARG A 606 -10.34 27.40 6.23
N LEU A 607 -9.80 28.48 5.66
CA LEU A 607 -9.86 28.78 4.24
C LEU A 607 -8.53 28.39 3.59
N ASN A 608 -8.60 27.62 2.51
CA ASN A 608 -7.42 27.07 1.82
C ASN A 608 -7.51 27.19 0.28
N SER A 609 -8.37 28.08 -0.23
CA SER A 609 -8.55 28.27 -1.67
C SER A 609 -8.49 29.75 -2.08
N LEU A 610 -7.94 29.97 -3.28
CA LEU A 610 -7.95 31.25 -4.00
C LEU A 610 -8.61 31.13 -5.39
N ASP A 611 -9.29 30.02 -5.66
CA ASP A 611 -9.93 29.80 -6.94
C ASP A 611 -11.18 30.68 -7.11
N SER A 612 -11.34 31.24 -8.30
CA SER A 612 -12.44 32.16 -8.56
C SER A 612 -13.76 31.40 -8.58
N GLY A 613 -14.60 31.63 -7.57
CA GLY A 613 -15.92 31.00 -7.45
C GLY A 613 -16.00 30.00 -6.31
N ASP A 614 -14.87 29.67 -5.71
CA ASP A 614 -14.69 28.82 -4.53
C ASP A 614 -14.63 29.72 -3.29
N TRP A 615 -15.77 29.87 -2.61
CA TRP A 615 -15.90 30.74 -1.43
C TRP A 615 -16.92 30.16 -0.48
N ASP A 616 -16.66 30.30 0.80
CA ASP A 616 -17.53 29.74 1.83
C ASP A 616 -18.47 30.76 2.44
N PHE A 617 -19.58 30.28 2.97
CA PHE A 617 -20.48 31.05 3.81
C PHE A 617 -20.32 30.63 5.27
N LEU A 618 -19.61 31.46 6.05
CA LEU A 618 -19.46 31.33 7.49
C LEU A 618 -20.72 31.90 8.13
N ALA A 619 -21.65 31.01 8.46
CA ALA A 619 -23.05 31.35 8.68
C ALA A 619 -23.33 31.99 10.04
N ASP A 620 -22.51 31.69 11.06
CA ASP A 620 -22.71 32.09 12.46
C ASP A 620 -21.45 32.64 13.16
N PHE A 621 -20.40 33.01 12.42
CA PHE A 621 -19.16 33.55 12.96
C PHE A 621 -19.36 34.60 14.08
N SER A 622 -18.67 34.41 15.20
CA SER A 622 -18.89 35.12 16.46
C SER A 622 -17.58 35.47 17.18
N GLN A 623 -17.17 36.74 17.09
CA GLN A 623 -16.07 37.28 17.92
C GLN A 623 -16.31 37.14 19.43
N ALA A 624 -17.58 37.07 19.84
CA ALA A 624 -17.94 37.00 21.25
C ALA A 624 -17.68 35.61 21.84
N GLU A 625 -17.78 34.57 21.02
CA GLU A 625 -17.51 33.18 21.41
C GLU A 625 -16.03 32.83 21.20
N GLY A 626 -15.35 33.55 20.30
CA GLY A 626 -13.90 33.47 20.10
C GLY A 626 -13.52 32.83 18.78
N ASP A 627 -14.43 32.83 17.81
CA ASP A 627 -14.19 32.25 16.49
C ASP A 627 -13.00 32.90 15.78
N GLU A 628 -12.30 32.08 15.01
CA GLU A 628 -11.11 32.46 14.25
C GLU A 628 -11.21 31.95 12.81
N ILE A 629 -10.73 32.76 11.87
CA ILE A 629 -10.58 32.39 10.47
C ILE A 629 -9.11 32.07 10.26
N THR A 630 -8.80 30.82 9.92
CA THR A 630 -7.43 30.42 9.61
C THR A 630 -7.19 30.49 8.11
N LEU A 631 -6.05 31.05 7.71
CA LEU A 631 -5.62 31.22 6.33
C LEU A 631 -4.37 30.39 6.09
N ASP A 632 -4.39 29.55 5.06
CA ASP A 632 -3.23 28.76 4.67
C ASP A 632 -2.10 29.66 4.09
N GLY A 633 -0.97 29.77 4.79
CA GLY A 633 0.11 30.70 4.44
C GLY A 633 0.67 30.49 3.04
N ASP A 634 0.76 29.23 2.58
CA ASP A 634 1.28 28.88 1.26
C ASP A 634 0.29 29.26 0.15
N VAL A 635 -1.01 29.04 0.38
CA VAL A 635 -2.06 29.45 -0.56
C VAL A 635 -2.13 30.97 -0.68
N TYR A 636 -2.11 31.68 0.44
CA TYR A 636 -2.29 33.14 0.47
C TYR A 636 -0.97 33.92 0.32
N GLY A 637 0.19 33.28 0.34
CA GLY A 637 1.50 33.94 0.31
C GLY A 637 1.72 34.86 1.52
N LEU A 638 1.32 34.39 2.70
CA LEU A 638 1.41 35.12 3.97
C LEU A 638 2.34 34.39 4.94
N ASP A 639 3.09 35.15 5.74
CA ASP A 639 3.91 34.57 6.80
C ASP A 639 3.03 34.06 7.96
N PRO A 640 3.34 32.89 8.57
CA PRO A 640 2.56 32.35 9.69
C PRO A 640 2.48 33.29 10.91
N GLY A 641 1.33 33.25 11.59
CA GLY A 641 1.01 34.04 12.77
C GLY A 641 -0.19 34.98 12.58
N ASN A 642 -0.48 35.79 13.60
CA ASN A 642 -1.65 36.68 13.57
C ASN A 642 -1.57 37.69 12.42
N LEU A 643 -2.70 37.93 11.76
CA LEU A 643 -2.78 38.91 10.69
C LEU A 643 -2.53 40.32 11.24
N GLY A 644 -1.44 40.95 10.78
CA GLY A 644 -1.07 42.29 11.19
C GLY A 644 -2.15 43.33 10.84
N PRO A 645 -2.36 44.39 11.65
CA PRO A 645 -3.41 45.38 11.40
C PRO A 645 -3.23 46.17 10.09
N GLY A 646 -2.00 46.25 9.56
CA GLY A 646 -1.71 46.85 8.24
C GLY A 646 -1.92 45.90 7.05
N ARG A 647 -2.48 44.70 7.29
CA ARG A 647 -2.85 43.74 6.25
C ARG A 647 -4.37 43.61 6.10
N PHE A 648 -5.15 44.26 6.96
CA PHE A 648 -6.62 44.12 7.02
C PHE A 648 -7.31 45.46 6.82
N VAL A 649 -8.30 45.48 5.93
CA VAL A 649 -9.09 46.68 5.61
C VAL A 649 -10.58 46.43 5.76
N LEU A 650 -11.23 47.28 6.56
CA LEU A 650 -12.68 47.44 6.51
C LEU A 650 -13.07 48.35 5.34
N GLY A 651 -13.71 47.81 4.31
CA GLY A 651 -14.09 48.57 3.14
C GLY A 651 -14.34 47.74 1.89
N THR A 652 -14.15 48.35 0.72
CA THR A 652 -14.42 47.70 -0.58
C THR A 652 -13.20 47.61 -1.49
N SER A 653 -12.04 48.11 -1.06
CA SER A 653 -10.77 48.06 -1.79
C SER A 653 -9.60 48.17 -0.82
N ALA A 654 -8.42 47.69 -1.24
CA ALA A 654 -7.16 48.02 -0.59
C ALA A 654 -6.93 49.54 -0.59
N LEU A 655 -6.19 50.03 0.40
CA LEU A 655 -5.90 51.44 0.65
C LEU A 655 -4.39 51.73 0.64
N GLU A 656 -3.57 50.78 1.08
CA GLU A 656 -2.12 50.80 1.11
C GLU A 656 -1.56 49.64 0.28
N ALA A 657 -0.26 49.61 -0.01
CA ALA A 657 0.35 48.57 -0.87
C ALA A 657 0.47 47.18 -0.22
N ASP A 658 0.12 47.12 1.07
CA ASP A 658 0.36 45.99 1.95
C ASP A 658 -0.94 45.34 2.44
N ASP A 659 -2.11 45.87 2.05
CA ASP A 659 -3.41 45.36 2.47
C ASP A 659 -3.71 44.04 1.76
N ARG A 660 -3.93 42.94 2.49
CA ARG A 660 -4.16 41.62 1.88
C ARG A 660 -5.60 41.15 2.02
N VAL A 661 -6.24 41.45 3.15
CA VAL A 661 -7.58 41.00 3.47
C VAL A 661 -8.51 42.21 3.54
N ILE A 662 -9.56 42.23 2.70
CA ILE A 662 -10.51 43.34 2.58
C ILE A 662 -11.92 42.86 2.88
N TYR A 663 -12.57 43.47 3.87
CA TYR A 663 -13.91 43.09 4.31
C TYR A 663 -14.97 44.17 4.07
N ASP A 664 -15.95 43.87 3.21
CA ASP A 664 -17.16 44.68 2.97
C ASP A 664 -18.25 44.27 3.96
N ALA A 665 -18.22 44.84 5.17
CA ALA A 665 -19.16 44.52 6.25
C ALA A 665 -20.64 44.77 5.87
N ILE A 666 -20.91 45.72 4.96
CA ILE A 666 -22.29 46.03 4.53
C ILE A 666 -22.88 44.86 3.72
N LYS A 667 -22.03 44.14 2.98
CA LYS A 667 -22.45 43.00 2.15
C LYS A 667 -22.06 41.65 2.73
N GLY A 668 -21.29 41.62 3.83
CA GLY A 668 -20.74 40.39 4.40
C GLY A 668 -19.84 39.67 3.39
N LYS A 669 -18.87 40.37 2.79
CA LYS A 669 -17.96 39.78 1.80
C LYS A 669 -16.50 40.03 2.16
N LEU A 670 -15.75 38.95 2.28
CA LEU A 670 -14.32 38.94 2.55
C LEU A 670 -13.55 38.63 1.27
N TYR A 671 -12.61 39.50 0.93
CA TYR A 671 -11.79 39.38 -0.26
C TYR A 671 -10.32 39.28 0.10
N PHE A 672 -9.57 38.56 -0.73
CA PHE A 672 -8.12 38.55 -0.73
C PHE A 672 -7.58 39.36 -1.92
N ASP A 673 -6.63 40.25 -1.67
CA ASP A 673 -5.90 40.99 -2.70
C ASP A 673 -4.45 40.51 -2.76
N VAL A 674 -4.15 39.78 -3.84
CA VAL A 674 -2.87 39.09 -4.05
C VAL A 674 -1.69 40.08 -4.14
N ASP A 675 -1.88 41.24 -4.79
CA ASP A 675 -0.83 42.27 -4.84
C ASP A 675 -0.91 43.27 -3.68
N GLY A 676 -2.08 43.29 -3.03
CA GLY A 676 -2.46 44.10 -1.90
C GLY A 676 -2.40 45.60 -2.07
N SER A 677 -2.31 46.08 -3.31
CA SER A 677 -2.31 47.50 -3.69
C SER A 677 -3.63 47.94 -4.31
N GLY A 678 -4.57 47.01 -4.51
CA GLY A 678 -5.84 47.22 -5.19
C GLY A 678 -5.72 47.30 -6.71
N SER A 679 -4.55 46.98 -7.27
CA SER A 679 -4.30 47.06 -8.71
C SER A 679 -4.70 45.75 -9.42
N ALA A 680 -4.47 44.62 -8.77
CA ALA A 680 -4.98 43.32 -9.15
C ALA A 680 -6.47 43.17 -8.82
N THR A 681 -7.11 42.22 -9.49
CA THR A 681 -8.49 41.85 -9.14
C THR A 681 -8.45 41.02 -7.86
N LYS A 682 -9.04 41.56 -6.80
CA LYS A 682 -9.24 40.81 -5.55
C LYS A 682 -10.16 39.61 -5.76
N VAL A 683 -9.87 38.52 -5.05
CA VAL A 683 -10.63 37.27 -5.05
C VAL A 683 -11.60 37.27 -3.88
N LEU A 684 -12.82 36.78 -4.08
CA LEU A 684 -13.77 36.58 -2.98
C LEU A 684 -13.46 35.23 -2.33
N ILE A 685 -13.19 35.22 -1.03
CA ILE A 685 -12.75 34.00 -0.32
C ILE A 685 -13.77 33.53 0.73
N ALA A 686 -14.58 34.44 1.27
CA ALA A 686 -15.65 34.08 2.18
C ALA A 686 -16.79 35.10 2.19
N LYS A 687 -17.94 34.66 2.70
CA LYS A 687 -19.12 35.46 2.96
C LYS A 687 -19.66 35.23 4.36
N PHE A 688 -20.34 36.24 4.86
CA PHE A 688 -20.93 36.31 6.19
C PHE A 688 -22.34 36.90 6.10
N ALA A 689 -23.10 36.82 7.19
CA ALA A 689 -24.29 37.62 7.34
C ALA A 689 -23.92 39.13 7.20
N PRO A 690 -24.70 39.94 6.45
CA PRO A 690 -24.45 41.38 6.37
C PRO A 690 -24.42 42.02 7.76
N GLY A 691 -23.33 42.71 8.08
CA GLY A 691 -23.11 43.36 9.37
C GLY A 691 -22.37 42.53 10.42
N THR A 692 -21.89 41.31 10.10
CA THR A 692 -20.96 40.58 10.98
C THR A 692 -19.71 41.43 11.23
N ASP A 693 -19.31 41.58 12.49
CA ASP A 693 -18.11 42.31 12.88
C ASP A 693 -16.87 41.42 12.66
N LEU A 694 -15.84 41.97 12.01
CA LEU A 694 -14.54 41.33 11.82
C LEU A 694 -13.41 42.33 12.11
N ALA A 695 -12.31 41.82 12.66
CA ALA A 695 -11.09 42.54 12.95
C ALA A 695 -9.88 41.69 12.54
N ASN A 696 -8.71 42.33 12.41
CA ASN A 696 -7.47 41.61 12.07
C ASN A 696 -7.07 40.55 13.11
N THR A 697 -7.56 40.67 14.35
CA THR A 697 -7.31 39.71 15.44
C THR A 697 -8.08 38.42 15.30
N ASP A 698 -9.03 38.35 14.38
CA ASP A 698 -9.86 37.17 14.11
C ASP A 698 -9.22 36.26 13.05
N PHE A 699 -8.01 36.60 12.59
CA PHE A 699 -7.32 35.90 11.51
C PHE A 699 -5.97 35.38 12.00
N LEU A 700 -5.75 34.09 11.79
CA LEU A 700 -4.48 33.41 12.01
C LEU A 700 -3.98 32.82 10.68
N VAL A 701 -2.74 33.12 10.32
CA VAL A 701 -2.07 32.45 9.20
C VAL A 701 -1.34 31.23 9.75
N ILE A 702 -1.59 30.06 9.16
CA ILE A 702 -0.99 28.78 9.57
C ILE A 702 -0.04 28.23 8.54
#